data_AF-A0A8D8ETG4-F1
#
_entry.id   AF-A0A8D8ETG4-F1
#
_cell.length_a   1.000
_cell.length_b   1.000
_cell.length_c   1.000
_cell.angle_alpha   90.00
_cell.angle_beta   90.00
_cell.angle_gamma   90.00
#
_symmetry.space_group_name_H-M   'P 1'
#
loop_
_entity.id
_entity.type
_entity.pdbx_description
1 polymer ?
#
loop_
_entity_poly.entity_id
_entity_poly.type
_entity_poly.pdbx_seq_one_letter_code
_entity_poly.pdbx_strand_id
1 'polypeptide(L)'
;MTLDAAVLPSELVTTAQPLVGLSGLDVQRNTTHKTIWDAFNNSKKPESESIQYKLLPASYEFPVSKPKHQSYEWYHPKGILKRNWMLKHLHVLPAVVVLFQDLEWNDPQWSDRQLQCASMISTLKNSLQGRNTRLAVVLLQKGSPAAQGEDLLASERAAHLTSTCDISAKMLFVLPHNDHLMGHILRLQSAFLELAQSYYTQMMKQIRLHRDQLTDSHQILKIRHQFKLGFVSELKLDQSSALRHYRQTYANLDEIRIVDTNCLEVKTIAGFVNYKICRLFFKLNAPKDSISHFKNHISKYRNRTGFKELLFEHYAWLSVQYSAFGELFCDAVKNGLAPLQTQHPGIYFHKAAEFIGKRKEAFLQCTALGPAEGKEVAPCSNSALYSDFFGIRGTKTGEPVSEQQIICLVQDNEKSYNHSTAVITLLGQAMAQYKVYKCLRFRKKLAIDMAEEYLKSGDHSKALTLYSLMLSDYRVDKWFTIFTEVLLKTLRSAYLSASVPDFVACSIEALSPRIAMEKSDRILILENLWKVFHNVSPVSSSQIAPELSASWQTSLAAFASPIKLDLDRLNDLLECKVTFEQRQIKNDEKLHLQLYIRSIVEVPLKLKNFSILLSDLKSNSVRVPATQYGDFEDPQNALKPIEEFILEPQKCYRIVFVGERYQFMENVDVHIFRLELQMGSDRTYAV
;
A
#
# COMPACT_ATOMS: atom_id res chain seq x y z
N MET A 1 0.90 12.46 15.97
CA MET A 1 2.30 12.20 15.55
C MET A 1 2.53 10.71 15.68
N THR A 2 3.11 10.08 14.65
CA THR A 2 3.34 8.63 14.64
C THR A 2 4.43 8.27 15.65
N LEU A 3 4.17 7.23 16.46
CA LEU A 3 5.14 6.65 17.39
C LEU A 3 6.12 5.71 16.68
N ASP A 4 5.74 5.22 15.49
CA ASP A 4 6.61 4.38 14.65
C ASP A 4 7.73 5.23 14.02
N ALA A 5 8.97 4.94 14.41
CA ALA A 5 10.16 5.64 13.93
C ALA A 5 10.53 5.27 12.48
N ALA A 6 9.97 4.18 11.93
CA ALA A 6 10.19 3.79 10.54
C ALA A 6 9.46 4.70 9.53
N VAL A 7 8.35 5.33 9.95
CA VAL A 7 7.48 6.12 9.07
C VAL A 7 8.15 7.43 8.65
N LEU A 8 8.11 7.73 7.35
CA LEU A 8 8.58 9.01 6.83
C LEU A 8 7.64 10.14 7.28
N PRO A 9 8.16 11.24 7.85
CA PRO A 9 7.32 12.35 8.30
C PRO A 9 6.71 13.07 7.10
N SER A 10 5.47 13.55 7.27
CA SER A 10 4.71 14.26 6.24
C SER A 10 5.46 15.45 5.63
N GLU A 11 6.25 16.13 6.46
CA GLU A 11 7.08 17.28 6.14
C GLU A 11 8.24 16.92 5.21
N LEU A 12 8.68 15.66 5.21
CA LEU A 12 9.70 15.17 4.29
C LEU A 12 9.09 14.77 2.94
N VAL A 13 7.93 14.10 2.98
CA VAL A 13 7.24 13.55 1.80
C VAL A 13 6.65 14.66 0.93
N THR A 14 6.13 15.72 1.56
CA THR A 14 5.54 16.89 0.89
C THR A 14 6.51 17.52 -0.12
N THR A 15 5.99 18.07 -1.22
CA THR A 15 6.79 18.90 -2.15
C THR A 15 7.17 20.20 -1.47
N ALA A 16 8.47 20.42 -1.26
CA ALA A 16 8.95 21.68 -0.70
C ALA A 16 8.72 22.81 -1.71
N GLN A 17 8.01 23.84 -1.27
CA GLN A 17 7.63 25.00 -2.07
C GLN A 17 7.92 26.29 -1.29
N PRO A 18 8.28 27.39 -1.98
CA PRO A 18 8.37 28.69 -1.34
C PRO A 18 7.05 29.06 -0.65
N LEU A 19 7.11 29.46 0.62
CA LEU A 19 5.93 29.92 1.36
C LEU A 19 5.83 31.45 1.30
N VAL A 20 4.70 31.95 0.77
CA VAL A 20 4.36 33.39 0.73
C VAL A 20 3.11 33.64 1.57
N GLY A 21 3.23 34.51 2.56
CA GLY A 21 2.12 34.95 3.41
C GLY A 21 1.44 36.18 2.81
N LEU A 22 0.13 36.14 2.64
CA LEU A 22 -0.67 37.30 2.20
C LEU A 22 -1.40 37.87 3.42
N SER A 23 -1.24 39.16 3.68
CA SER A 23 -1.88 39.90 4.78
C SER A 23 -2.70 41.05 4.22
N GLY A 24 -3.69 41.54 4.96
CA GLY A 24 -4.52 42.69 4.56
C GLY A 24 -5.72 42.36 3.67
N LEU A 25 -5.90 41.09 3.26
CA LEU A 25 -7.07 40.63 2.50
C LEU A 25 -8.20 40.14 3.43
N ASP A 26 -9.29 40.89 3.51
CA ASP A 26 -10.54 40.45 4.15
C ASP A 26 -11.42 39.64 3.19
N VAL A 27 -11.19 38.32 3.16
CA VAL A 27 -11.91 37.37 2.29
C VAL A 27 -13.37 37.15 2.73
N GLN A 28 -13.73 37.50 3.98
CA GLN A 28 -15.09 37.29 4.50
C GLN A 28 -16.04 38.41 4.09
N ARG A 29 -15.56 39.66 4.10
CA ARG A 29 -16.40 40.84 3.87
C ARG A 29 -16.23 41.45 2.47
N ASN A 30 -15.08 41.27 1.83
CA ASN A 30 -14.77 41.91 0.55
C ASN A 30 -14.67 40.87 -0.59
N THR A 31 -15.57 40.98 -1.58
CA THR A 31 -15.64 40.08 -2.74
C THR A 31 -14.43 40.22 -3.67
N THR A 32 -13.86 41.42 -3.81
CA THR A 32 -12.62 41.65 -4.56
C THR A 32 -11.44 40.94 -3.91
N HIS A 33 -11.32 41.02 -2.58
CA HIS A 33 -10.27 40.30 -1.83
C HIS A 33 -10.38 38.79 -1.98
N LYS A 34 -11.61 38.27 -1.92
CA LYS A 34 -11.88 36.86 -2.18
C LYS A 34 -11.46 36.44 -3.59
N THR A 35 -11.80 37.24 -4.60
CA THR A 35 -11.43 36.97 -6.00
C THR A 35 -9.90 36.95 -6.19
N ILE A 36 -9.18 37.88 -5.55
CA ILE A 36 -7.71 37.93 -5.58
C ILE A 36 -7.10 36.69 -4.90
N TRP A 37 -7.59 36.34 -3.72
CA TRP A 37 -7.16 35.15 -2.99
C TRP A 37 -7.40 33.86 -3.80
N ASP A 38 -8.59 33.74 -4.39
CA ASP A 38 -8.96 32.60 -5.23
C ASP A 38 -8.10 32.55 -6.50
N ALA A 39 -7.75 33.69 -7.09
CA ALA A 39 -6.84 33.74 -8.24
C ALA A 39 -5.43 33.23 -7.89
N PHE A 40 -4.87 33.60 -6.74
CA PHE A 40 -3.58 33.06 -6.29
C PHE A 40 -3.63 31.55 -6.00
N ASN A 41 -4.75 31.03 -5.50
CA ASN A 41 -4.89 29.60 -5.19
C ASN A 41 -5.22 28.71 -6.40
N ASN A 42 -5.99 29.23 -7.36
CA ASN A 42 -6.48 28.49 -8.52
C ASN A 42 -5.52 28.53 -9.72
N SER A 43 -4.58 29.47 -9.74
CA SER A 43 -3.55 29.63 -10.79
C SER A 43 -2.49 28.52 -10.83
N LYS A 44 -2.73 27.36 -10.19
CA LYS A 44 -1.82 26.21 -10.22
C LYS A 44 -1.70 25.69 -11.65
N LYS A 45 -0.64 26.10 -12.36
CA LYS A 45 -0.22 25.40 -13.58
C LYS A 45 0.12 23.94 -13.21
N PRO A 46 -0.34 22.94 -13.99
CA PRO A 46 -0.08 21.52 -13.72
C PRO A 46 1.40 21.12 -13.75
N GLU A 47 2.32 21.97 -14.24
CA GLU A 47 3.74 21.62 -14.43
C GLU A 47 4.77 22.61 -13.85
N SER A 48 4.38 23.70 -13.16
CA SER A 48 5.34 24.71 -12.70
C SER A 48 5.50 24.69 -11.18
N GLU A 49 6.75 24.58 -10.71
CA GLU A 49 7.40 25.45 -9.69
C GLU A 49 6.49 26.32 -8.79
N SER A 50 5.44 25.74 -8.20
CA SER A 50 4.38 26.53 -7.60
C SER A 50 4.75 27.02 -6.21
N ILE A 51 4.50 28.30 -5.96
CA ILE A 51 4.54 28.93 -4.64
C ILE A 51 3.36 28.42 -3.81
N GLN A 52 3.60 28.22 -2.51
CA GLN A 52 2.54 28.02 -1.54
C GLN A 52 2.09 29.38 -0.96
N TYR A 53 0.82 29.72 -1.15
CA TYR A 53 0.21 30.91 -0.54
C TYR A 53 -0.51 30.56 0.75
N LYS A 54 -0.40 31.46 1.74
CA LYS A 54 -1.12 31.35 3.02
C LYS A 54 -1.69 32.70 3.40
N LEU A 55 -3.00 32.77 3.61
CA LEU A 55 -3.62 33.95 4.20
C LEU A 55 -3.22 34.05 5.68
N LEU A 56 -2.65 35.19 6.05
CA LEU A 56 -2.22 35.48 7.41
C LEU A 56 -3.32 36.29 8.12
N PRO A 57 -3.88 35.78 9.23
CA PRO A 57 -4.82 36.56 10.04
C PRO A 57 -4.10 37.76 10.67
N ALA A 58 -4.86 38.80 11.04
CA ALA A 58 -4.30 39.99 11.71
C ALA A 58 -3.57 39.66 13.02
N SER A 59 -4.01 38.60 13.71
CA SER A 59 -3.41 38.10 14.97
C SER A 59 -2.35 37.00 14.74
N TYR A 60 -1.75 36.92 13.56
CA TYR A 60 -0.76 35.87 13.28
C TYR A 60 0.53 36.08 14.06
N GLU A 61 0.85 35.14 14.97
CA GLU A 61 2.08 35.19 15.74
C GLU A 61 3.23 34.50 15.00
N PHE A 62 4.26 35.27 14.64
CA PHE A 62 5.46 34.72 14.06
C PHE A 62 6.37 34.11 15.14
N PRO A 63 6.98 32.93 14.90
CA PRO A 63 7.89 32.35 15.87
C PRO A 63 9.10 33.27 16.11
N VAL A 64 9.44 33.54 17.38
CA VAL A 64 10.56 34.43 17.77
C VAL A 64 11.91 33.87 17.32
N SER A 65 12.81 34.72 16.82
CA SER A 65 14.18 34.31 16.48
C SER A 65 14.96 33.90 17.72
N LYS A 66 15.64 32.75 17.66
CA LYS A 66 16.47 32.31 18.78
C LYS A 66 17.75 33.15 18.83
N PRO A 67 18.25 33.52 20.02
CA PRO A 67 19.53 34.19 20.15
C PRO A 67 20.64 33.32 19.53
N LYS A 68 21.58 33.98 18.86
CA LYS A 68 22.72 33.29 18.24
C LYS A 68 23.73 32.93 19.32
N HIS A 69 24.26 31.71 19.30
CA HIS A 69 25.39 31.34 20.15
C HIS A 69 26.67 32.03 19.63
N GLN A 70 27.48 32.54 20.55
CA GLN A 70 28.75 33.21 20.23
C GLN A 70 29.88 32.22 19.92
N SER A 71 29.87 31.03 20.53
CA SER A 71 30.79 29.92 20.25
C SER A 71 30.06 28.58 20.38
N TYR A 72 30.55 27.59 19.64
CA TYR A 72 30.05 26.22 19.64
C TYR A 72 31.07 25.20 20.16
N GLU A 73 32.26 25.65 20.59
CA GLU A 73 33.36 24.78 21.02
C GLU A 73 32.95 23.76 22.09
N TRP A 74 32.04 24.13 22.99
CA TRP A 74 31.50 23.28 24.05
C TRP A 74 30.09 22.75 23.77
N TYR A 75 29.53 23.04 22.58
CA TYR A 75 28.15 22.71 22.25
C TYR A 75 28.01 21.30 21.65
N HIS A 76 27.50 20.39 22.47
CA HIS A 76 27.23 19.02 22.06
C HIS A 76 25.75 18.88 21.62
N PRO A 77 25.47 18.67 20.33
CA PRO A 77 24.10 18.53 19.85
C PRO A 77 23.47 17.22 20.36
N LYS A 78 22.25 17.30 20.89
CA LYS A 78 21.48 16.12 21.32
C LYS A 78 21.04 15.17 20.20
N GLY A 79 21.25 15.51 18.93
CA GLY A 79 20.83 14.71 17.76
C GLY A 79 21.08 15.41 16.43
N ILE A 80 20.79 14.79 15.30
CA ILE A 80 21.08 15.28 13.95
C ILE A 80 20.00 16.24 13.47
N LEU A 81 18.73 15.81 13.31
CA LEU A 81 17.65 16.66 12.77
C LEU A 81 16.53 16.89 13.79
N LYS A 82 16.12 18.15 13.95
CA LYS A 82 14.98 18.53 14.79
C LYS A 82 13.66 18.36 14.04
N ARG A 83 12.63 17.81 14.71
CA ARG A 83 11.31 17.52 14.14
C ARG A 83 10.59 18.76 13.61
N ASN A 84 10.60 19.84 14.39
CA ASN A 84 9.90 21.08 14.05
C ASN A 84 10.59 21.95 12.98
N TRP A 85 11.82 21.63 12.57
CA TRP A 85 12.58 22.51 11.68
C TRP A 85 12.00 22.54 10.26
N MET A 86 11.67 21.38 9.69
CA MET A 86 11.06 21.31 8.36
C MET A 86 9.65 21.93 8.37
N LEU A 87 8.80 21.54 9.34
CA LEU A 87 7.45 22.07 9.51
C LEU A 87 7.43 23.61 9.58
N LYS A 88 8.38 24.18 10.33
CA LYS A 88 8.52 25.63 10.46
C LYS A 88 8.71 26.32 9.11
N HIS A 89 9.57 25.80 8.25
CA HIS A 89 9.90 26.43 6.96
C HIS A 89 8.93 26.07 5.83
N LEU A 90 8.12 25.02 6.00
CA LEU A 90 7.05 24.66 5.07
C LEU A 90 5.75 25.44 5.32
N HIS A 91 5.36 25.65 6.59
CA HIS A 91 3.99 26.06 6.90
C HIS A 91 3.84 27.23 7.88
N VAL A 92 4.91 27.60 8.60
CA VAL A 92 4.81 28.58 9.70
C VAL A 92 5.53 29.89 9.36
N LEU A 93 6.76 29.82 8.85
CA LEU A 93 7.57 31.00 8.56
C LEU A 93 7.63 31.26 7.05
N PRO A 94 6.88 32.25 6.54
CA PRO A 94 6.95 32.61 5.12
C PRO A 94 8.30 33.24 4.77
N ALA A 95 8.76 32.97 3.54
CA ALA A 95 9.93 33.62 2.93
C ALA A 95 9.62 35.08 2.57
N VAL A 96 8.39 35.35 2.16
CA VAL A 96 7.87 36.67 1.80
C VAL A 96 6.53 36.89 2.48
N VAL A 97 6.32 38.04 3.11
CA VAL A 97 5.01 38.51 3.55
C VAL A 97 4.62 39.70 2.69
N VAL A 98 3.44 39.61 2.07
CA VAL A 98 2.88 40.61 1.18
C VAL A 98 1.67 41.24 1.86
N LEU A 99 1.73 42.55 2.11
CA LEU A 99 0.62 43.33 2.62
C LEU A 99 -0.20 43.87 1.44
N PHE A 100 -1.45 43.45 1.32
CA PHE A 100 -2.42 44.04 0.41
C PHE A 100 -3.10 45.21 1.08
N GLN A 101 -3.15 46.34 0.38
CA GLN A 101 -3.79 47.55 0.86
C GLN A 101 -4.76 48.08 -0.20
N ASP A 102 -6.03 48.23 0.19
CA ASP A 102 -6.99 49.05 -0.55
C ASP A 102 -6.56 50.52 -0.44
N LEU A 103 -5.94 51.06 -1.49
CA LEU A 103 -5.46 52.44 -1.53
C LEU A 103 -5.33 52.91 -2.98
N GLU A 104 -6.24 53.78 -3.41
CA GLU A 104 -6.24 54.37 -4.75
C GLU A 104 -5.27 55.56 -4.84
N TRP A 105 -4.66 55.77 -6.00
CA TRP A 105 -3.75 56.91 -6.20
C TRP A 105 -4.41 58.27 -6.04
N ASN A 106 -5.73 58.37 -6.14
CA ASN A 106 -6.49 59.62 -6.02
C ASN A 106 -7.28 59.73 -4.70
N ASP A 107 -6.97 58.89 -3.69
CA ASP A 107 -7.67 58.91 -2.39
C ASP A 107 -7.57 60.30 -1.73
N PRO A 108 -8.70 60.93 -1.34
CA PRO A 108 -8.71 62.24 -0.67
C PRO A 108 -8.04 62.22 0.72
N GLN A 109 -7.97 61.07 1.37
CA GLN A 109 -7.34 60.86 2.68
C GLN A 109 -5.98 60.16 2.55
N TRP A 110 -5.26 60.40 1.45
CA TRP A 110 -3.99 59.74 1.15
C TRP A 110 -2.99 59.76 2.31
N SER A 111 -2.78 60.91 2.95
CA SER A 111 -1.80 61.05 4.03
C SER A 111 -2.11 60.16 5.24
N ASP A 112 -3.40 60.05 5.62
CA ASP A 112 -3.81 59.20 6.76
C ASP A 112 -3.68 57.72 6.41
N ARG A 113 -4.10 57.33 5.20
CA ARG A 113 -3.96 55.96 4.70
C ARG A 113 -2.49 55.54 4.55
N GLN A 114 -1.64 56.46 4.12
CA GLN A 114 -0.19 56.27 4.04
C GLN A 114 0.41 55.99 5.43
N LEU A 115 0.04 56.78 6.44
CA LEU A 115 0.48 56.55 7.82
C LEU A 115 -0.03 55.22 8.39
N GLN A 116 -1.28 54.85 8.07
CA GLN A 116 -1.85 53.56 8.45
C GLN A 116 -1.05 52.39 7.84
N CYS A 117 -0.75 52.46 6.54
CA CYS A 117 0.07 51.47 5.85
C CYS A 117 1.47 51.34 6.47
N ALA A 118 2.13 52.47 6.75
CA ALA A 118 3.43 52.50 7.39
C ALA A 118 3.40 51.86 8.80
N SER A 119 2.35 52.12 9.58
CA SER A 119 2.15 51.51 10.91
C SER A 119 1.98 49.98 10.84
N MET A 120 1.19 49.50 9.88
CA MET A 120 1.02 48.05 9.66
C MET A 120 2.33 47.38 9.25
N ILE A 121 3.12 48.00 8.38
CA ILE A 121 4.44 47.48 7.96
C ILE A 121 5.43 47.50 9.13
N SER A 122 5.44 48.56 9.95
CA SER A 122 6.26 48.65 11.16
C SER A 122 5.94 47.52 12.14
N THR A 123 4.66 47.24 12.37
CA THR A 123 4.21 46.10 13.20
C THR A 123 4.70 44.77 12.65
N LEU A 124 4.58 44.55 11.33
CA LEU A 124 5.09 43.35 10.67
C LEU A 124 6.61 43.23 10.78
N LYS A 125 7.36 44.32 10.56
CA LYS A 125 8.83 44.37 10.72
C LYS A 125 9.26 43.95 12.13
N ASN A 126 8.59 44.48 13.15
CA ASN A 126 8.88 44.17 14.55
C ASN A 126 8.60 42.68 14.85
N SER A 127 7.47 42.15 14.38
CA SER A 127 7.11 40.73 14.58
C SER A 127 8.08 39.75 13.89
N LEU A 128 8.72 40.17 12.79
CA LEU A 128 9.63 39.36 11.98
C LEU A 128 11.12 39.65 12.25
N GLN A 129 11.42 40.40 13.31
CA GLN A 129 12.78 40.81 13.63
C GLN A 129 13.73 39.60 13.73
N GLY A 130 14.87 39.70 13.04
CA GLY A 130 15.89 38.65 13.02
C GLY A 130 15.59 37.44 12.13
N ARG A 131 14.48 37.42 11.38
CA ARG A 131 14.14 36.32 10.44
C ARG A 131 14.52 36.57 8.98
N ASN A 132 14.80 37.83 8.62
CA ASN A 132 15.13 38.26 7.24
C ASN A 132 14.02 37.98 6.21
N THR A 133 12.80 37.66 6.65
CA THR A 133 11.63 37.51 5.77
C THR A 133 11.46 38.80 4.95
N ARG A 134 11.21 38.66 3.65
CA ARG A 134 11.00 39.82 2.77
C ARG A 134 9.61 40.38 2.99
N LEU A 135 9.50 41.70 3.05
CA LEU A 135 8.23 42.42 3.14
C LEU A 135 7.97 43.15 1.84
N ALA A 136 6.79 42.94 1.27
CA ALA A 136 6.32 43.61 0.07
C ALA A 136 4.92 44.18 0.30
N VAL A 137 4.57 45.20 -0.46
CA VAL A 137 3.27 45.87 -0.42
C VAL A 137 2.64 45.78 -1.81
N VAL A 138 1.37 45.40 -1.86
CA VAL A 138 0.57 45.42 -3.08
C VAL A 138 -0.58 46.40 -2.88
N LEU A 139 -0.61 47.44 -3.72
CA LEU A 139 -1.72 48.39 -3.73
C LEU A 139 -2.80 47.89 -4.68
N LEU A 140 -4.02 47.78 -4.17
CA LEU A 140 -5.20 47.44 -4.95
C LEU A 140 -5.75 48.70 -5.61
N GLN A 141 -5.84 48.71 -6.94
CA GLN A 141 -6.41 49.81 -7.72
C GLN A 141 -7.67 49.32 -8.43
N LYS A 142 -8.80 50.00 -8.25
CA LYS A 142 -10.08 49.70 -8.89
C LYS A 142 -10.28 50.49 -10.19
N GLY A 143 -9.46 51.52 -10.43
CA GLY A 143 -9.55 52.39 -11.60
C GLY A 143 -9.06 51.79 -12.93
N SER A 144 -9.65 52.27 -14.04
CA SER A 144 -9.18 52.07 -15.42
C SER A 144 -7.75 52.63 -15.61
N PRO A 145 -6.92 52.10 -16.54
CA PRO A 145 -5.57 52.59 -16.76
C PRO A 145 -5.53 54.10 -17.00
N ALA A 146 -4.57 54.73 -16.33
CA ALA A 146 -4.40 56.16 -16.15
C ALA A 146 -4.42 56.99 -17.45
N ALA A 147 -5.09 58.13 -17.40
CA ALA A 147 -4.90 59.21 -18.36
C ALA A 147 -3.50 59.83 -18.18
N GLN A 148 -2.96 60.48 -19.22
CA GLN A 148 -1.55 60.91 -19.36
C GLN A 148 -0.95 61.80 -18.23
N GLY A 149 -1.72 62.23 -17.22
CA GLY A 149 -1.27 62.97 -16.03
C GLY A 149 -1.26 62.20 -14.70
N GLU A 150 -1.90 61.03 -14.61
CA GLU A 150 -1.95 60.22 -13.39
C GLU A 150 -0.62 59.49 -13.10
N ASP A 151 0.21 59.25 -14.12
CA ASP A 151 1.50 58.56 -13.98
C ASP A 151 2.53 59.34 -13.13
N LEU A 152 2.54 60.68 -13.24
CA LEU A 152 3.48 61.51 -12.46
C LEU A 152 3.09 61.50 -10.97
N LEU A 153 1.80 61.66 -10.69
CA LEU A 153 1.25 61.65 -9.33
C LEU A 153 1.36 60.27 -8.69
N ALA A 154 1.12 59.19 -9.43
CA ALA A 154 1.32 57.82 -8.96
C ALA A 154 2.80 57.56 -8.63
N SER A 155 3.73 58.04 -9.46
CA SER A 155 5.17 57.91 -9.21
C SER A 155 5.63 58.65 -7.95
N GLU A 156 5.20 59.89 -7.75
CA GLU A 156 5.52 60.67 -6.54
C GLU A 156 4.93 60.02 -5.28
N ARG A 157 3.65 59.62 -5.33
CA ARG A 157 2.97 58.95 -4.22
C ARG A 157 3.60 57.59 -3.90
N ALA A 158 4.01 56.82 -4.89
CA ALA A 158 4.74 55.55 -4.72
C ALA A 158 6.09 55.77 -4.03
N ALA A 159 6.87 56.76 -4.49
CA ALA A 159 8.17 57.11 -3.90
C ALA A 159 7.99 57.57 -2.44
N HIS A 160 6.98 58.40 -2.16
CA HIS A 160 6.71 58.86 -0.80
C HIS A 160 6.25 57.71 0.12
N LEU A 161 5.35 56.84 -0.35
CA LEU A 161 4.88 55.68 0.41
C LEU A 161 6.04 54.73 0.76
N THR A 162 6.90 54.43 -0.21
CA THR A 162 8.06 53.54 0.01
C THR A 162 9.05 54.12 1.00
N SER A 163 9.27 55.43 0.97
CA SER A 163 10.09 56.16 1.95
C SER A 163 9.48 56.09 3.36
N THR A 164 8.18 56.38 3.52
CA THR A 164 7.52 56.34 4.84
C THR A 164 7.45 54.93 5.42
N CYS A 165 7.27 53.91 4.57
CA CYS A 165 7.23 52.51 4.99
C CYS A 165 8.62 51.91 5.19
N ASP A 166 9.69 52.63 4.82
CA ASP A 166 11.08 52.16 4.82
C ASP A 166 11.23 50.84 4.04
N ILE A 167 10.68 50.80 2.82
CA ILE A 167 10.78 49.67 1.89
C ILE A 167 11.41 50.12 0.57
N SER A 168 12.09 49.21 -0.12
CA SER A 168 12.62 49.50 -1.46
C SER A 168 11.49 49.58 -2.48
N ALA A 169 11.64 50.44 -3.50
CA ALA A 169 10.70 50.53 -4.62
C ALA A 169 10.42 49.18 -5.31
N LYS A 170 11.38 48.24 -5.30
CA LYS A 170 11.20 46.87 -5.84
C LYS A 170 10.24 45.98 -5.02
N MET A 171 9.87 46.43 -3.82
CA MET A 171 8.96 45.74 -2.90
C MET A 171 7.55 46.31 -2.95
N LEU A 172 7.31 47.37 -3.75
CA LEU A 172 5.99 47.93 -3.98
C LEU A 172 5.46 47.43 -5.33
N PHE A 173 4.26 46.90 -5.32
CA PHE A 173 3.56 46.42 -6.49
C PHE A 173 2.18 47.04 -6.58
N VAL A 174 1.65 47.12 -7.80
CA VAL A 174 0.31 47.62 -8.08
C VAL A 174 -0.50 46.50 -8.71
N LEU A 175 -1.68 46.23 -8.17
CA LEU A 175 -2.62 45.24 -8.69
C LEU A 175 -3.92 45.94 -9.11
N PRO A 176 -4.07 46.21 -10.42
CA PRO A 176 -5.32 46.66 -10.99
C PRO A 176 -6.37 45.54 -10.93
N HIS A 177 -7.59 45.89 -10.51
CA HIS A 177 -8.75 45.00 -10.55
C HIS A 177 -9.56 45.26 -11.82
N ASN A 178 -9.14 44.62 -12.90
CA ASN A 178 -9.77 44.69 -14.22
C ASN A 178 -9.99 43.26 -14.79
N ASP A 179 -10.55 43.17 -16.00
CA ASP A 179 -10.81 41.90 -16.69
C ASP A 179 -9.53 41.05 -16.93
N HIS A 180 -8.34 41.66 -16.83
CA HIS A 180 -7.04 41.00 -17.00
C HIS A 180 -6.36 40.62 -15.67
N LEU A 181 -7.12 40.53 -14.56
CA LEU A 181 -6.60 40.22 -13.22
C LEU A 181 -5.63 39.03 -13.21
N MET A 182 -5.95 37.93 -13.92
CA MET A 182 -5.10 36.73 -13.94
C MET A 182 -3.68 37.01 -14.50
N GLY A 183 -3.56 37.86 -15.51
CA GLY A 183 -2.26 38.25 -16.06
C GLY A 183 -1.43 39.09 -15.08
N HIS A 184 -2.09 39.96 -14.30
CA HIS A 184 -1.44 40.70 -13.22
C HIS A 184 -1.00 39.77 -12.08
N ILE A 185 -1.84 38.80 -11.71
CA ILE A 185 -1.52 37.79 -10.70
C ILE A 185 -0.28 37.00 -11.12
N LEU A 186 -0.21 36.47 -12.36
CA LEU A 186 0.96 35.73 -12.84
C LEU A 186 2.26 36.54 -12.74
N ARG A 187 2.24 37.84 -13.05
CA ARG A 187 3.40 38.72 -12.88
C ARG A 187 3.80 38.90 -11.41
N LEU A 188 2.82 39.06 -10.52
CA LEU A 188 3.07 39.11 -9.07
C LEU A 188 3.64 37.79 -8.55
N GLN A 189 3.19 36.64 -9.07
CA GLN A 189 3.74 35.34 -8.70
C GLN A 189 5.23 35.24 -9.05
N SER A 190 5.62 35.66 -10.26
CA SER A 190 7.03 35.71 -10.66
C SER A 190 7.84 36.63 -9.75
N ALA A 191 7.34 37.82 -9.42
CA ALA A 191 8.02 38.75 -8.52
C ALA A 191 8.16 38.16 -7.09
N PHE A 192 7.11 37.55 -6.55
CA PHE A 192 7.16 36.90 -5.24
C PHE A 192 8.11 35.71 -5.23
N LEU A 193 8.22 34.97 -6.34
CA LEU A 193 9.18 33.88 -6.47
C LEU A 193 10.62 34.40 -6.36
N GLU A 194 10.96 35.46 -7.08
CA GLU A 194 12.29 36.08 -7.02
C GLU A 194 12.64 36.56 -5.60
N LEU A 195 11.68 37.19 -4.92
CA LEU A 195 11.85 37.61 -3.52
C LEU A 195 12.08 36.42 -2.60
N ALA A 196 11.34 35.33 -2.78
CA ALA A 196 11.51 34.11 -2.00
C ALA A 196 12.87 33.43 -2.29
N GLN A 197 13.30 33.38 -3.56
CA GLN A 197 14.61 32.83 -3.94
C GLN A 197 15.77 33.65 -3.36
N SER A 198 15.62 34.97 -3.30
CA SER A 198 16.57 35.87 -2.63
C SER A 198 16.64 35.59 -1.12
N TYR A 199 15.49 35.40 -0.46
CA TYR A 199 15.42 34.98 0.94
C TYR A 199 16.19 33.68 1.19
N TYR A 200 15.91 32.63 0.42
CA TYR A 200 16.56 31.33 0.58
C TYR A 200 18.05 31.39 0.27
N THR A 201 18.47 32.21 -0.69
CA THR A 201 19.90 32.44 -0.97
C THR A 201 20.60 33.07 0.24
N GLN A 202 19.99 34.04 0.92
CA GLN A 202 20.55 34.62 2.14
C GLN A 202 20.57 33.62 3.30
N MET A 203 19.51 32.83 3.46
CA MET A 203 19.46 31.76 4.46
C MET A 203 20.55 30.71 4.24
N MET A 204 20.81 30.32 2.99
CA MET A 204 21.92 29.42 2.65
C MET A 204 23.28 30.01 3.02
N LYS A 205 23.52 31.30 2.74
CA LYS A 205 24.76 31.98 3.15
C LYS A 205 24.95 31.91 4.67
N GLN A 206 23.90 32.17 5.45
CA GLN A 206 23.95 32.09 6.91
C GLN A 206 24.25 30.66 7.41
N ILE A 207 23.66 29.64 6.77
CA ILE A 207 23.94 28.24 7.11
C ILE A 207 25.40 27.87 6.80
N ARG A 208 25.95 28.35 5.67
CA ARG A 208 27.36 28.11 5.30
C ARG A 208 28.32 28.80 6.27
N LEU A 209 28.12 30.08 6.56
CA LEU A 209 28.92 30.82 7.53
C LEU A 209 28.97 30.12 8.89
N HIS A 210 27.83 29.60 9.35
CA HIS A 210 27.79 28.84 10.59
C HIS A 210 28.51 27.48 10.48
N ARG A 211 28.40 26.79 9.35
CA ARG A 211 29.11 25.53 9.12
C ARG A 211 30.63 25.73 9.11
N ASP A 212 31.11 26.84 8.56
CA ASP A 212 32.54 27.13 8.44
C ASP A 212 33.19 27.47 9.81
N GLN A 213 32.38 27.76 10.83
CA GLN A 213 32.82 27.89 12.24
C GLN A 213 32.97 26.55 12.97
N LEU A 214 32.60 25.43 12.34
CA LEU A 214 32.60 24.10 12.97
C LEU A 214 33.93 23.38 12.76
N THR A 215 34.50 22.86 13.85
CA THR A 215 35.67 21.96 13.82
C THR A 215 35.25 20.51 13.53
N ASP A 216 36.23 19.61 13.39
CA ASP A 216 36.00 18.19 13.11
C ASP A 216 35.27 17.42 14.21
N SER A 217 35.29 17.92 15.45
CA SER A 217 34.49 17.37 16.56
C SER A 217 32.97 17.53 16.36
N HIS A 218 32.53 18.39 15.44
CA HIS A 218 31.12 18.74 15.24
C HIS A 218 30.44 18.01 14.08
N GLN A 219 30.77 16.74 13.83
CA GLN A 219 30.25 15.95 12.70
C GLN A 219 28.71 15.99 12.56
N ILE A 220 27.99 15.80 13.67
CA ILE A 220 26.51 15.85 13.72
C ILE A 220 25.97 17.20 13.21
N LEU A 221 26.62 18.30 13.58
CA LEU A 221 26.24 19.63 13.10
C LEU A 221 26.57 19.80 11.61
N LYS A 222 27.72 19.32 11.14
CA LYS A 222 28.07 19.37 9.71
C LYS A 222 27.01 18.66 8.86
N ILE A 223 26.58 17.46 9.25
CA ILE A 223 25.50 16.70 8.58
C ILE A 223 24.19 17.49 8.60
N ARG A 224 23.79 18.02 9.78
CA ARG A 224 22.58 18.83 9.93
C ARG A 224 22.59 20.04 8.98
N HIS A 225 23.68 20.81 8.93
CA HIS A 225 23.76 21.99 8.07
C HIS A 225 23.72 21.62 6.60
N GLN A 226 24.39 20.53 6.23
CA GLN A 226 24.35 20.05 4.86
C GLN A 226 22.95 19.61 4.43
N PHE A 227 22.21 18.91 5.29
CA PHE A 227 20.81 18.55 5.04
C PHE A 227 19.95 19.80 4.85
N LYS A 228 20.12 20.81 5.72
CA LYS A 228 19.39 22.08 5.63
C LYS A 228 19.68 22.81 4.32
N LEU A 229 20.93 22.80 3.83
CA LEU A 229 21.26 23.37 2.52
C LEU A 229 20.53 22.65 1.39
N GLY A 230 20.42 21.32 1.45
CA GLY A 230 19.62 20.53 0.51
C GLY A 230 18.15 20.94 0.53
N PHE A 231 17.55 21.00 1.73
CA PHE A 231 16.13 21.33 1.90
C PHE A 231 15.80 22.77 1.48
N VAL A 232 16.67 23.73 1.82
CA VAL A 232 16.51 25.13 1.39
C VAL A 232 16.70 25.27 -0.12
N SER A 233 17.55 24.45 -0.74
CA SER A 233 17.68 24.42 -2.21
C SER A 233 16.41 23.89 -2.87
N GLU A 234 15.75 22.88 -2.29
CA GLU A 234 14.41 22.47 -2.77
C GLU A 234 13.38 23.60 -2.64
N LEU A 235 13.34 24.31 -1.51
CA LEU A 235 12.45 25.47 -1.31
C LEU A 235 12.75 26.62 -2.28
N LYS A 236 14.01 26.77 -2.71
CA LYS A 236 14.44 27.71 -3.75
C LYS A 236 14.10 27.22 -5.17
N LEU A 237 13.64 25.97 -5.31
CA LEU A 237 13.35 25.27 -6.56
C LEU A 237 14.61 24.88 -7.37
N ASP A 238 15.80 24.91 -6.76
CA ASP A 238 17.05 24.45 -7.38
C ASP A 238 17.30 22.96 -7.07
N GLN A 239 16.71 22.10 -7.90
CA GLN A 239 16.75 20.64 -7.72
C GLN A 239 18.18 20.07 -7.85
N SER A 240 19.00 20.63 -8.74
CA SER A 240 20.38 20.18 -8.97
C SER A 240 21.28 20.47 -7.76
N SER A 241 21.21 21.68 -7.20
CA SER A 241 21.94 22.00 -5.96
C SER A 241 21.41 21.20 -4.78
N ALA A 242 20.09 20.99 -4.68
CA ALA A 242 19.50 20.17 -3.63
C ALA A 242 20.06 18.75 -3.64
N LEU A 243 20.09 18.11 -4.83
CA LEU A 243 20.63 16.76 -4.99
C LEU A 243 22.10 16.69 -4.58
N ARG A 244 22.93 17.64 -5.02
CA ARG A 244 24.35 17.71 -4.61
C ARG A 244 24.50 17.82 -3.10
N HIS A 245 23.72 18.69 -2.46
CA HIS A 245 23.76 18.88 -1.02
C HIS A 245 23.34 17.61 -0.28
N TYR A 246 22.26 16.93 -0.69
CA TYR A 246 21.83 15.68 -0.09
C TYR A 246 22.82 14.54 -0.29
N ARG A 247 23.44 14.40 -1.46
CA ARG A 247 24.51 13.42 -1.68
C ARG A 247 25.69 13.64 -0.74
N GLN A 248 26.07 14.90 -0.49
CA GLN A 248 27.11 15.21 0.49
C GLN A 248 26.63 14.96 1.93
N THR A 249 25.37 15.22 2.27
CA THR A 249 24.80 14.80 3.58
C THR A 249 24.92 13.29 3.76
N TYR A 250 24.62 12.52 2.71
CA TYR A 250 24.73 11.06 2.72
C TYR A 250 26.17 10.62 2.93
N ALA A 251 27.13 11.19 2.19
CA ALA A 251 28.55 10.90 2.37
C ALA A 251 29.04 11.23 3.79
N ASN A 252 28.63 12.36 4.35
CA ASN A 252 29.02 12.73 5.72
C ASN A 252 28.40 11.80 6.79
N LEU A 253 27.23 11.19 6.53
CA LEU A 253 26.67 10.16 7.43
C LEU A 253 27.54 8.90 7.46
N ASP A 254 28.33 8.65 6.41
CA ASP A 254 29.19 7.47 6.30
C ASP A 254 30.38 7.53 7.25
N GLU A 255 30.76 8.74 7.65
CA GLU A 255 31.83 8.99 8.62
C GLU A 255 31.39 8.66 10.06
N ILE A 256 30.08 8.59 10.32
CA ILE A 256 29.57 8.22 11.64
C ILE A 256 29.68 6.70 11.83
N ARG A 257 30.43 6.29 12.86
CA ARG A 257 30.42 4.91 13.34
C ARG A 257 29.04 4.57 13.91
N ILE A 258 28.40 3.56 13.32
CA ILE A 258 27.11 3.05 13.76
C ILE A 258 27.33 2.02 14.88
N VAL A 259 26.68 2.27 16.02
CA VAL A 259 26.57 1.40 17.21
C VAL A 259 25.09 1.30 17.58
N ASP A 260 24.70 0.38 18.46
CA ASP A 260 23.28 0.10 18.71
C ASP A 260 22.50 1.33 19.22
N THR A 261 23.13 2.16 20.06
CA THR A 261 22.53 3.37 20.64
C THR A 261 22.22 4.47 19.64
N ASN A 262 23.04 4.63 18.58
CA ASN A 262 22.85 5.66 17.55
C ASN A 262 22.26 5.10 16.23
N CYS A 263 22.11 3.78 16.13
CA CYS A 263 21.69 3.10 14.90
C CYS A 263 20.34 3.59 14.39
N LEU A 264 19.37 3.76 15.29
CA LEU A 264 18.03 4.23 14.93
C LEU A 264 18.08 5.64 14.34
N GLU A 265 18.79 6.57 14.99
CA GLU A 265 18.95 7.94 14.51
C GLU A 265 19.61 7.96 13.13
N VAL A 266 20.79 7.33 13.00
CA VAL A 266 21.55 7.34 11.74
C VAL A 266 20.73 6.73 10.61
N LYS A 267 20.04 5.60 10.83
CA LYS A 267 19.17 4.97 9.81
C LYS A 267 17.97 5.83 9.45
N THR A 268 17.36 6.49 10.43
CA THR A 268 16.22 7.38 10.19
C THR A 268 16.64 8.53 9.27
N ILE A 269 17.75 9.20 9.60
CA ILE A 269 18.25 10.32 8.78
C ILE A 269 18.76 9.83 7.42
N ALA A 270 19.46 8.70 7.36
CA ALA A 270 19.90 8.10 6.10
C ALA A 270 18.73 7.74 5.19
N GLY A 271 17.65 7.19 5.75
CA GLY A 271 16.41 6.92 5.02
C GLY A 271 15.76 8.20 4.49
N PHE A 272 15.78 9.29 5.28
CA PHE A 272 15.25 10.57 4.82
C PHE A 272 16.05 11.15 3.66
N VAL A 273 17.38 11.10 3.75
CA VAL A 273 18.28 11.57 2.70
C VAL A 273 18.15 10.70 1.45
N ASN A 274 18.09 9.37 1.60
CA ASN A 274 17.86 8.43 0.50
C ASN A 274 16.54 8.72 -0.23
N TYR A 275 15.44 8.93 0.50
CA TYR A 275 14.15 9.31 -0.07
C TYR A 275 14.26 10.59 -0.91
N LYS A 276 14.90 11.64 -0.38
CA LYS A 276 15.10 12.91 -1.09
C LYS A 276 15.98 12.75 -2.33
N ILE A 277 17.07 11.99 -2.25
CA ILE A 277 17.96 11.72 -3.38
C ILE A 277 17.21 10.96 -4.51
N CYS A 278 16.53 9.87 -4.17
CA CYS A 278 15.78 9.07 -5.16
C CYS A 278 14.68 9.91 -5.84
N ARG A 279 13.95 10.71 -5.04
CA ARG A 279 12.92 11.62 -5.55
C ARG A 279 13.49 12.65 -6.52
N LEU A 280 14.64 13.25 -6.19
CA LEU A 280 15.30 14.23 -7.04
C LEU A 280 15.86 13.61 -8.32
N PHE A 281 16.43 12.41 -8.25
CA PHE A 281 16.86 11.69 -9.45
C PHE A 281 15.69 11.43 -10.41
N PHE A 282 14.51 11.04 -9.90
CA PHE A 282 13.32 10.91 -10.75
C PHE A 282 12.89 12.25 -11.36
N LYS A 283 12.87 13.34 -10.57
CA LYS A 283 12.55 14.69 -11.08
C LYS A 283 13.53 15.18 -12.15
N LEU A 284 14.80 14.79 -12.06
CA LEU A 284 15.85 15.12 -13.02
C LEU A 284 15.94 14.11 -14.17
N ASN A 285 14.92 13.27 -14.37
CA ASN A 285 14.86 12.24 -15.42
C ASN A 285 16.05 11.25 -15.42
N ALA A 286 16.57 10.91 -14.23
CA ALA A 286 17.67 9.97 -14.00
C ALA A 286 17.23 8.71 -13.22
N PRO A 287 16.30 7.89 -13.75
CA PRO A 287 15.72 6.74 -13.05
C PRO A 287 16.75 5.64 -12.72
N LYS A 288 17.76 5.44 -13.59
CA LYS A 288 18.82 4.43 -13.37
C LYS A 288 19.67 4.76 -12.15
N ASP A 289 20.02 6.04 -11.98
CA ASP A 289 20.76 6.51 -10.83
C ASP A 289 19.94 6.40 -9.55
N SER A 290 18.63 6.70 -9.63
CA SER A 290 17.69 6.50 -8.52
C SER A 290 17.67 5.03 -8.06
N ILE A 291 17.50 4.09 -8.98
CA ILE A 291 17.48 2.65 -8.70
C ILE A 291 18.83 2.18 -8.14
N SER A 292 19.94 2.60 -8.74
CA SER A 292 21.29 2.25 -8.30
C SER A 292 21.58 2.76 -6.88
N HIS A 293 21.27 4.03 -6.62
CA HIS A 293 21.42 4.64 -5.30
C HIS A 293 20.60 3.89 -4.25
N PHE A 294 19.34 3.59 -4.54
CA PHE A 294 18.47 2.85 -3.63
C PHE A 294 19.01 1.45 -3.30
N LYS A 295 19.47 0.69 -4.32
CA LYS A 295 20.07 -0.63 -4.11
C LYS A 295 21.31 -0.56 -3.21
N ASN A 296 22.19 0.41 -3.44
CA ASN A 296 23.37 0.64 -2.63
C ASN A 296 23.00 1.03 -1.19
N HIS A 297 21.99 1.89 -1.02
CA HIS A 297 21.46 2.27 0.28
C HIS A 297 20.97 1.05 1.08
N ILE A 298 20.13 0.21 0.48
CA ILE A 298 19.63 -0.99 1.14
C ILE A 298 20.79 -1.94 1.47
N SER A 299 21.70 -2.20 0.53
CA SER A 299 22.85 -3.08 0.75
C SER A 299 23.70 -2.62 1.93
N LYS A 300 23.90 -1.30 2.07
CA LYS A 300 24.70 -0.70 3.14
C LYS A 300 24.07 -0.88 4.53
N TYR A 301 22.76 -0.66 4.64
CA TYR A 301 22.06 -0.66 5.92
C TYR A 301 21.45 -2.01 6.29
N ARG A 302 21.41 -2.99 5.38
CA ARG A 302 20.81 -4.32 5.60
C ARG A 302 21.30 -5.04 6.86
N ASN A 303 22.58 -4.89 7.21
CA ASN A 303 23.17 -5.55 8.37
C ASN A 303 23.29 -4.62 9.59
N ARG A 304 22.75 -3.39 9.52
CA ARG A 304 22.73 -2.42 10.61
C ARG A 304 21.40 -2.54 11.34
N THR A 305 21.29 -3.57 12.17
CA THR A 305 20.04 -3.90 12.86
C THR A 305 19.80 -3.05 14.11
N GLY A 306 20.87 -2.64 14.80
CA GLY A 306 20.77 -2.08 16.15
C GLY A 306 20.54 -3.19 17.18
N PHE A 307 19.92 -2.83 18.31
CA PHE A 307 19.54 -3.78 19.37
C PHE A 307 18.81 -5.00 18.83
N LYS A 308 19.22 -6.20 19.26
CA LYS A 308 18.67 -7.47 18.77
C LYS A 308 17.21 -7.66 19.20
N GLU A 309 16.87 -7.13 20.36
CA GLU A 309 15.55 -7.11 20.99
C GLU A 309 14.53 -6.27 20.19
N LEU A 310 15.03 -5.44 19.26
CA LEU A 310 14.24 -4.57 18.39
C LEU A 310 14.46 -4.88 16.90
N LEU A 311 14.85 -6.12 16.57
CA LEU A 311 15.09 -6.52 15.18
C LEU A 311 13.87 -6.29 14.27
N PHE A 312 12.65 -6.41 14.81
CA PHE A 312 11.41 -6.11 14.09
C PHE A 312 11.35 -4.64 13.61
N GLU A 313 11.91 -3.68 14.36
CA GLU A 313 11.98 -2.27 13.94
C GLU A 313 12.92 -2.08 12.74
N HIS A 314 14.00 -2.87 12.67
CA HIS A 314 14.86 -2.85 11.49
C HIS A 314 14.10 -3.32 10.24
N TYR A 315 13.29 -4.36 10.35
CA TYR A 315 12.45 -4.83 9.25
C TYR A 315 11.30 -3.86 8.91
N ALA A 316 10.73 -3.19 9.91
CA ALA A 316 9.79 -2.09 9.71
C ALA A 316 10.42 -0.99 8.85
N TRP A 317 11.62 -0.54 9.22
CA TRP A 317 12.37 0.46 8.48
C TRP A 317 12.66 0.02 7.04
N LEU A 318 13.10 -1.22 6.81
CA LEU A 318 13.32 -1.73 5.45
C LEU A 318 12.03 -1.73 4.63
N SER A 319 10.91 -2.18 5.20
CA SER A 319 9.62 -2.17 4.51
C SER A 319 9.21 -0.75 4.08
N VAL A 320 9.39 0.25 4.97
CA VAL A 320 9.11 1.65 4.63
C VAL A 320 10.04 2.17 3.54
N GLN A 321 11.33 1.84 3.56
CA GLN A 321 12.25 2.26 2.49
C GLN A 321 11.81 1.70 1.12
N TYR A 322 11.42 0.43 1.05
CA TYR A 322 10.95 -0.20 -0.19
C TYR A 322 9.60 0.37 -0.67
N SER A 323 8.62 0.50 0.22
CA SER A 323 7.30 1.05 -0.14
C SER A 323 7.40 2.52 -0.59
N ALA A 324 8.14 3.36 0.14
CA ALA A 324 8.35 4.76 -0.24
C ALA A 324 9.08 4.90 -1.58
N PHE A 325 10.08 4.06 -1.87
CA PHE A 325 10.71 4.04 -3.19
C PHE A 325 9.73 3.58 -4.29
N GLY A 326 8.89 2.59 -4.00
CA GLY A 326 7.81 2.14 -4.89
C GLY A 326 6.84 3.27 -5.23
N GLU A 327 6.43 4.07 -4.24
CA GLU A 327 5.58 5.25 -4.44
C GLU A 327 6.25 6.33 -5.30
N LEU A 328 7.52 6.66 -5.02
CA LEU A 328 8.29 7.60 -5.84
C LEU A 328 8.39 7.14 -7.31
N PHE A 329 8.57 5.84 -7.52
CA PHE A 329 8.62 5.28 -8.87
C PHE A 329 7.24 5.30 -9.54
N CYS A 330 6.16 5.01 -8.82
CA CYS A 330 4.79 5.19 -9.33
C CYS A 330 4.54 6.63 -9.79
N ASP A 331 4.96 7.62 -8.99
CA ASP A 331 4.79 9.02 -9.34
C ASP A 331 5.66 9.43 -10.53
N ALA A 332 6.88 8.90 -10.64
CA ALA A 332 7.72 9.10 -11.82
C ALA A 332 7.06 8.55 -13.09
N VAL A 333 6.44 7.36 -13.02
CA VAL A 333 5.70 6.77 -14.15
C VAL A 333 4.50 7.61 -14.54
N LYS A 334 3.73 8.12 -13.57
CA LYS A 334 2.61 9.05 -13.84
C LYS A 334 3.10 10.33 -14.53
N ASN A 335 4.30 10.79 -14.20
CA ASN A 335 4.93 11.98 -14.78
C ASN A 335 5.68 11.69 -16.11
N GLY A 336 5.38 10.58 -16.78
CA GLY A 336 5.88 10.31 -18.14
C GLY A 336 7.13 9.44 -18.24
N LEU A 337 7.65 8.91 -17.12
CA LEU A 337 8.72 7.91 -17.18
C LEU A 337 8.18 6.61 -17.80
N ALA A 338 8.79 6.14 -18.89
CA ALA A 338 8.44 4.86 -19.51
C ALA A 338 8.93 3.68 -18.64
N PRO A 339 8.03 2.91 -18.02
CA PRO A 339 8.41 1.77 -17.18
C PRO A 339 8.74 0.53 -18.03
N LEU A 340 9.61 -0.33 -17.49
CA LEU A 340 9.95 -1.63 -18.09
C LEU A 340 9.31 -2.76 -17.30
N GLN A 341 8.98 -3.86 -17.97
CA GLN A 341 8.41 -5.04 -17.30
C GLN A 341 9.34 -5.63 -16.22
N THR A 342 10.65 -5.45 -16.36
CA THR A 342 11.67 -5.90 -15.39
C THR A 342 12.05 -4.85 -14.36
N GLN A 343 11.59 -3.60 -14.53
CA GLN A 343 11.90 -2.47 -13.66
C GLN A 343 10.64 -1.64 -13.48
N HIS A 344 9.82 -2.04 -12.50
CA HIS A 344 8.56 -1.39 -12.22
C HIS A 344 8.29 -1.32 -10.70
N PRO A 345 7.38 -0.43 -10.25
CA PRO A 345 7.13 -0.20 -8.82
C PRO A 345 6.68 -1.44 -8.03
N GLY A 346 5.96 -2.37 -8.68
CA GLY A 346 5.41 -3.57 -8.05
C GLY A 346 6.45 -4.47 -7.38
N ILE A 347 7.68 -4.50 -7.89
CA ILE A 347 8.79 -5.25 -7.30
C ILE A 347 9.11 -4.73 -5.89
N TYR A 348 9.06 -3.41 -5.71
CA TYR A 348 9.39 -2.76 -4.44
C TYR A 348 8.28 -2.94 -3.41
N PHE A 349 7.01 -2.84 -3.81
CA PHE A 349 5.88 -3.14 -2.91
C PHE A 349 5.87 -4.61 -2.47
N HIS A 350 6.16 -5.54 -3.39
CA HIS A 350 6.29 -6.95 -3.04
C HIS A 350 7.43 -7.16 -2.01
N LYS A 351 8.59 -6.54 -2.24
CA LYS A 351 9.70 -6.64 -1.29
C LYS A 351 9.39 -5.97 0.06
N ALA A 352 8.62 -4.89 0.07
CA ALA A 352 8.14 -4.24 1.29
C ALA A 352 7.24 -5.19 2.10
N ALA A 353 6.34 -5.93 1.43
CA ALA A 353 5.47 -6.92 2.07
C ALA A 353 6.28 -8.07 2.72
N GLU A 354 7.30 -8.59 2.02
CA GLU A 354 8.21 -9.61 2.57
C GLU A 354 8.88 -9.13 3.88
N PHE A 355 9.27 -7.85 3.95
CA PHE A 355 9.86 -7.28 5.16
C PHE A 355 8.85 -7.07 6.30
N ILE A 356 7.56 -6.84 6.02
CA ILE A 356 6.54 -6.88 7.09
C ILE A 356 6.37 -8.31 7.62
N GLY A 357 6.42 -9.33 6.75
CA GLY A 357 6.45 -10.73 7.19
C GLY A 357 7.63 -10.99 8.15
N LYS A 358 8.83 -10.53 7.79
CA LYS A 358 10.02 -10.61 8.66
C LYS A 358 9.90 -9.79 9.95
N ARG A 359 9.22 -8.63 9.91
CA ARG A 359 8.89 -7.82 11.11
C ARG A 359 8.06 -8.64 12.09
N LYS A 360 7.03 -9.34 11.61
CA LYS A 360 6.16 -10.22 12.41
C LYS A 360 6.96 -11.37 13.04
N GLU A 361 7.76 -12.07 12.23
CA GLU A 361 8.59 -13.19 12.70
C GLU A 361 9.62 -12.75 13.74
N ALA A 362 10.32 -11.63 13.48
CA ALA A 362 11.29 -11.08 14.41
C ALA A 362 10.64 -10.63 15.72
N PHE A 363 9.46 -10.02 15.66
CA PHE A 363 8.73 -9.62 16.86
C PHE A 363 8.39 -10.83 17.73
N LEU A 364 7.84 -11.90 17.14
CA LEU A 364 7.55 -13.14 17.85
C LEU A 364 8.80 -13.73 18.49
N GLN A 365 9.93 -13.76 17.78
CA GLN A 365 11.22 -14.23 18.30
C GLN A 365 11.73 -13.37 19.46
N CYS A 366 11.64 -12.04 19.37
CA CYS A 366 12.06 -11.13 20.43
C CYS A 366 11.21 -11.30 21.70
N THR A 367 9.92 -11.64 21.56
CA THR A 367 9.01 -11.85 22.71
C THR A 367 9.00 -13.26 23.26
N ALA A 368 9.47 -14.27 22.50
CA ALA A 368 9.44 -15.67 22.90
C ALA A 368 10.36 -16.01 24.09
N LEU A 369 11.38 -15.18 24.35
CA LEU A 369 12.31 -15.38 25.47
C LEU A 369 11.76 -14.90 26.83
N GLY A 370 10.54 -14.36 26.86
CA GLY A 370 9.92 -13.80 28.07
C GLY A 370 10.67 -12.56 28.61
N PRO A 371 10.04 -11.75 29.49
CA PRO A 371 10.80 -10.82 30.29
C PRO A 371 11.76 -11.62 31.17
N ALA A 372 13.05 -11.28 31.16
CA ALA A 372 14.02 -11.88 32.07
C ALA A 372 13.45 -11.82 33.50
N GLU A 373 13.45 -12.96 34.18
CA GLU A 373 12.87 -13.15 35.51
C GLU A 373 13.25 -11.98 36.45
N GLY A 374 12.24 -11.35 37.07
CA GLY A 374 12.43 -10.59 38.32
C GLY A 374 12.78 -9.10 38.24
N LYS A 375 12.48 -8.38 37.15
CA LYS A 375 12.45 -6.89 37.21
C LYS A 375 11.07 -6.36 36.85
N GLU A 376 10.29 -6.02 37.87
CA GLU A 376 9.15 -5.11 37.70
C GLU A 376 9.68 -3.79 37.11
N VAL A 377 9.50 -3.63 35.81
CA VAL A 377 9.82 -2.40 35.13
C VAL A 377 8.69 -1.43 35.43
N ALA A 378 8.98 -0.37 36.19
CA ALA A 378 8.01 0.68 36.50
C ALA A 378 7.31 1.17 35.21
N PRO A 379 5.98 1.41 35.23
CA PRO A 379 5.24 1.79 34.04
C PRO A 379 5.76 3.12 33.48
N CYS A 380 6.32 3.07 32.27
CA CYS A 380 6.83 4.23 31.56
C CYS A 380 5.80 4.71 30.51
N SER A 381 5.54 6.02 30.46
CA SER A 381 4.61 6.60 29.49
C SER A 381 5.20 6.58 28.07
N ASN A 382 4.33 6.46 27.05
CA ASN A 382 4.68 6.63 25.64
C ASN A 382 5.40 7.97 25.33
N SER A 383 5.34 8.96 26.23
CA SER A 383 6.13 10.19 26.13
C SER A 383 7.65 9.95 26.10
N ALA A 384 8.14 8.84 26.66
CA ALA A 384 9.55 8.46 26.65
C ALA A 384 10.06 8.10 25.24
N LEU A 385 9.18 7.71 24.31
CA LEU A 385 9.54 7.45 22.92
C LEU A 385 9.66 8.74 22.09
N TYR A 386 9.27 9.89 22.65
CA TYR A 386 9.22 11.15 21.93
C TYR A 386 10.39 12.08 22.29
N SER A 387 11.22 12.38 21.30
CA SER A 387 12.26 13.42 21.35
C SER A 387 11.96 14.55 20.37
N ASP A 388 12.53 15.74 20.62
CA ASP A 388 12.55 16.85 19.66
C ASP A 388 13.38 16.53 18.40
N PHE A 389 14.13 15.43 18.40
CA PHE A 389 14.94 14.94 17.28
C PHE A 389 14.37 13.65 16.67
N PHE A 390 14.65 13.44 15.39
CA PHE A 390 14.25 12.21 14.68
C PHE A 390 15.17 11.04 15.05
N GLY A 391 14.59 9.86 15.26
CA GLY A 391 15.32 8.63 15.56
C GLY A 391 16.02 8.60 16.92
N ILE A 392 15.72 9.56 17.80
CA ILE A 392 16.15 9.57 19.21
C ILE A 392 14.93 9.33 20.10
N ARG A 393 15.11 8.53 21.14
CA ARG A 393 14.14 8.28 22.21
C ARG A 393 14.70 8.83 23.52
N GLY A 394 13.83 9.27 24.42
CA GLY A 394 14.20 9.91 25.68
C GLY A 394 13.28 11.09 26.04
N THR A 395 13.05 11.29 27.33
CA THR A 395 12.11 12.29 27.84
C THR A 395 12.62 13.72 27.60
N LYS A 396 11.69 14.67 27.49
CA LYS A 396 12.02 16.10 27.50
C LYS A 396 12.54 16.58 28.86
N THR A 397 12.23 15.86 29.93
CA THR A 397 12.46 16.26 31.34
C THR A 397 13.87 15.98 31.84
N GLY A 398 14.72 15.30 31.05
CA GLY A 398 16.12 15.07 31.42
C GLY A 398 16.35 13.96 32.44
N GLU A 399 15.30 13.24 32.86
CA GLU A 399 15.44 12.02 33.64
C GLU A 399 15.91 10.87 32.73
N PRO A 400 17.00 10.16 33.08
CA PRO A 400 17.51 9.07 32.29
C PRO A 400 16.56 7.87 32.39
N VAL A 401 15.78 7.65 31.33
CA VAL A 401 15.03 6.39 31.16
C VAL A 401 16.02 5.32 30.73
N SER A 402 15.99 4.16 31.40
CA SER A 402 16.87 3.04 31.06
C SER A 402 16.58 2.57 29.63
N GLU A 403 17.62 2.19 28.88
CA GLU A 403 17.46 1.63 27.53
C GLU A 403 16.55 0.40 27.53
N GLN A 404 16.58 -0.40 28.60
CA GLN A 404 15.72 -1.56 28.75
C GLN A 404 14.23 -1.18 28.86
N GLN A 405 13.92 -0.09 29.56
CA GLN A 405 12.54 0.44 29.65
C GLN A 405 12.03 0.87 28.28
N ILE A 406 12.90 1.50 27.49
CA ILE A 406 12.57 1.92 26.12
C ILE A 406 12.33 0.70 25.23
N ILE A 407 13.15 -0.35 25.33
CA ILE A 407 13.00 -1.59 24.56
C ILE A 407 11.65 -2.24 24.87
N CYS A 408 11.32 -2.44 26.14
CA CYS A 408 10.05 -3.04 26.55
C CYS A 408 8.85 -2.23 26.03
N LEU A 409 8.89 -0.91 26.16
CA LEU A 409 7.81 -0.03 25.69
C LEU A 409 7.60 -0.11 24.17
N VAL A 410 8.67 -0.25 23.39
CA VAL A 410 8.58 -0.43 21.93
C VAL A 410 8.00 -1.80 21.57
N GLN A 411 8.38 -2.86 22.28
CA GLN A 411 7.80 -4.19 22.11
C GLN A 411 6.31 -4.21 22.47
N ASP A 412 5.91 -3.49 23.52
CA ASP A 412 4.51 -3.39 23.93
C ASP A 412 3.67 -2.65 22.89
N ASN A 413 4.18 -1.56 22.32
CA ASN A 413 3.50 -0.85 21.23
C ASN A 413 3.36 -1.73 19.98
N GLU A 414 4.34 -2.59 19.69
CA GLU A 414 4.30 -3.50 18.54
C GLU A 414 3.17 -4.55 18.65
N LYS A 415 2.76 -4.94 19.87
CA LYS A 415 1.62 -5.87 20.08
C LYS A 415 0.31 -5.35 19.46
N SER A 416 0.15 -4.03 19.37
CA SER A 416 -1.03 -3.39 18.78
C SER A 416 -0.98 -3.27 17.25
N TYR A 417 0.18 -3.57 16.63
CA TYR A 417 0.37 -3.43 15.19
C TYR A 417 -0.19 -4.65 14.44
N ASN A 418 -1.06 -4.41 13.46
CA ASN A 418 -1.63 -5.49 12.64
C ASN A 418 -0.73 -5.80 11.43
N HIS A 419 0.23 -6.72 11.60
CA HIS A 419 1.17 -7.11 10.54
C HIS A 419 0.48 -7.69 9.31
N SER A 420 -0.52 -8.56 9.50
CA SER A 420 -1.20 -9.26 8.41
C SER A 420 -1.89 -8.28 7.46
N THR A 421 -2.58 -7.27 8.01
CA THR A 421 -3.26 -6.24 7.20
C THR A 421 -2.26 -5.39 6.41
N ALA A 422 -1.12 -5.06 7.00
CA ALA A 422 -0.05 -4.32 6.32
C ALA A 422 0.57 -5.13 5.16
N VAL A 423 0.83 -6.43 5.35
CA VAL A 423 1.28 -7.34 4.27
C VAL A 423 0.26 -7.36 3.13
N ILE A 424 -1.01 -7.61 3.44
CA ILE A 424 -2.11 -7.67 2.46
C ILE A 424 -2.23 -6.37 1.65
N THR A 425 -2.12 -5.22 2.31
CA THR A 425 -2.18 -3.90 1.67
C THR A 425 -1.05 -3.72 0.65
N LEU A 426 0.19 -4.05 1.04
CA LEU A 426 1.37 -3.95 0.19
C LEU A 426 1.33 -4.95 -0.98
N LEU A 427 0.88 -6.18 -0.74
CA LEU A 427 0.68 -7.18 -1.79
C LEU A 427 -0.40 -6.73 -2.79
N GLY A 428 -1.48 -6.09 -2.32
CA GLY A 428 -2.50 -5.48 -3.17
C GLY A 428 -1.94 -4.37 -4.08
N GLN A 429 -1.10 -3.48 -3.52
CA GLN A 429 -0.39 -2.46 -4.29
C GLN A 429 0.55 -3.08 -5.33
N ALA A 430 1.30 -4.12 -4.95
CA ALA A 430 2.17 -4.85 -5.87
C ALA A 430 1.37 -5.48 -7.01
N MET A 431 0.27 -6.16 -6.70
CA MET A 431 -0.59 -6.85 -7.66
C MET A 431 -1.21 -5.88 -8.68
N ALA A 432 -1.63 -4.70 -8.23
CA ALA A 432 -2.12 -3.64 -9.11
C ALA A 432 -1.05 -3.25 -10.14
N GLN A 433 0.20 -3.09 -9.72
CA GLN A 433 1.31 -2.79 -10.62
C GLN A 433 1.61 -3.96 -11.57
N TYR A 434 1.72 -5.20 -11.08
CA TYR A 434 1.94 -6.37 -11.94
C TYR A 434 0.82 -6.59 -12.98
N LYS A 435 -0.41 -6.15 -12.68
CA LYS A 435 -1.51 -6.11 -13.67
C LYS A 435 -1.21 -5.13 -14.80
N VAL A 436 -0.82 -3.90 -14.47
CA VAL A 436 -0.49 -2.84 -15.45
C VAL A 436 0.64 -3.30 -16.37
N TYR A 437 1.67 -3.98 -15.84
CA TYR A 437 2.82 -4.44 -16.61
C TYR A 437 2.67 -5.84 -17.22
N LYS A 438 1.45 -6.41 -17.24
CA LYS A 438 1.13 -7.72 -17.87
C LYS A 438 1.97 -8.89 -17.34
N CYS A 439 2.39 -8.84 -16.08
CA CYS A 439 3.15 -9.90 -15.42
C CYS A 439 2.22 -10.93 -14.76
N LEU A 440 1.53 -11.73 -15.57
CA LEU A 440 0.45 -12.62 -15.09
C LEU A 440 0.91 -13.66 -14.06
N ARG A 441 2.10 -14.27 -14.22
CA ARG A 441 2.62 -15.29 -13.29
C ARG A 441 2.88 -14.71 -11.89
N PHE A 442 3.49 -13.52 -11.81
CA PHE A 442 3.71 -12.84 -10.55
C PHE A 442 2.40 -12.40 -9.91
N ARG A 443 1.42 -11.96 -10.71
CA ARG A 443 0.06 -11.66 -10.21
C ARG A 443 -0.58 -12.89 -9.55
N LYS A 444 -0.54 -14.06 -10.19
CA LYS A 444 -1.05 -15.32 -9.61
C LYS A 444 -0.31 -15.66 -8.30
N LYS A 445 1.02 -15.56 -8.30
CA LYS A 445 1.84 -15.81 -7.09
C LYS A 445 1.46 -14.87 -5.93
N LEU A 446 1.29 -13.58 -6.18
CA LEU A 446 0.89 -12.62 -5.15
C LEU A 446 -0.51 -12.87 -4.59
N ALA A 447 -1.45 -13.36 -5.41
CA ALA A 447 -2.76 -13.77 -4.93
C ALA A 447 -2.66 -14.95 -3.96
N ILE A 448 -1.77 -15.92 -4.24
CA ILE A 448 -1.45 -17.01 -3.31
C ILE A 448 -0.80 -16.48 -2.03
N ASP A 449 0.17 -15.57 -2.13
CA ASP A 449 0.81 -14.97 -0.94
C ASP A 449 -0.19 -14.20 -0.06
N MET A 450 -1.16 -13.51 -0.68
CA MET A 450 -2.26 -12.86 0.05
C MET A 450 -3.17 -13.88 0.73
N ALA A 451 -3.53 -14.96 0.03
CA ALA A 451 -4.37 -16.03 0.58
C ALA A 451 -3.68 -16.73 1.77
N GLU A 452 -2.37 -16.93 1.70
CA GLU A 452 -1.56 -17.45 2.81
C GLU A 452 -1.60 -16.52 4.03
N GLU A 453 -1.48 -15.21 3.83
CA GLU A 453 -1.55 -14.28 4.96
C GLU A 453 -2.96 -14.20 5.56
N TYR A 454 -4.01 -14.26 4.74
CA TYR A 454 -5.39 -14.37 5.24
C TYR A 454 -5.58 -15.64 6.08
N LEU A 455 -5.06 -16.78 5.61
CA LEU A 455 -5.12 -18.05 6.34
C LEU A 455 -4.41 -17.96 7.70
N LYS A 456 -3.24 -17.30 7.76
CA LYS A 456 -2.49 -17.04 9.00
C LYS A 456 -3.20 -16.05 9.95
N SER A 457 -4.00 -15.13 9.41
CA SER A 457 -4.70 -14.10 10.19
C SER A 457 -6.02 -14.57 10.81
N GLY A 458 -6.55 -15.73 10.39
CA GLY A 458 -7.85 -16.25 10.83
C GLY A 458 -9.02 -15.95 9.88
N ASP A 459 -8.82 -15.10 8.86
CA ASP A 459 -9.84 -14.77 7.83
C ASP A 459 -9.95 -15.91 6.78
N HIS A 460 -10.43 -17.08 7.19
CA HIS A 460 -10.44 -18.30 6.37
C HIS A 460 -11.33 -18.19 5.12
N SER A 461 -12.43 -17.44 5.17
CA SER A 461 -13.34 -17.24 4.03
C SER A 461 -12.71 -16.44 2.88
N LYS A 462 -11.95 -15.38 3.21
CA LYS A 462 -11.21 -14.59 2.21
C LYS A 462 -10.06 -15.39 1.62
N ALA A 463 -9.36 -16.17 2.44
CA ALA A 463 -8.33 -17.09 1.98
C ALA A 463 -8.90 -18.09 0.97
N LEU A 464 -10.02 -18.74 1.31
CA LEU A 464 -10.72 -19.69 0.43
C LEU A 464 -11.07 -19.05 -0.90
N THR A 465 -11.66 -17.86 -0.90
CA THR A 465 -12.05 -17.15 -2.14
C THR A 465 -10.86 -16.93 -3.08
N LEU A 466 -9.72 -16.48 -2.55
CA LEU A 466 -8.51 -16.24 -3.35
C LEU A 466 -7.89 -17.55 -3.85
N TYR A 467 -7.82 -18.57 -3.00
CA TYR A 467 -7.31 -19.88 -3.40
C TYR A 467 -8.18 -20.51 -4.49
N SER A 468 -9.50 -20.55 -4.32
CA SER A 468 -10.43 -21.12 -5.31
C SER A 468 -10.34 -20.39 -6.67
N LEU A 469 -10.17 -19.07 -6.66
CA LEU A 469 -9.97 -18.29 -7.89
C LEU A 469 -8.65 -18.66 -8.60
N MET A 470 -7.57 -18.91 -7.86
CA MET A 470 -6.29 -19.31 -8.45
C MET A 470 -6.23 -20.79 -8.82
N LEU A 471 -7.01 -21.64 -8.15
CA LEU A 471 -7.06 -23.08 -8.38
C LEU A 471 -7.49 -23.40 -9.83
N SER A 472 -8.46 -22.65 -10.39
CA SER A 472 -8.87 -22.82 -11.79
C SER A 472 -7.76 -22.54 -12.78
N ASP A 473 -6.96 -21.50 -12.51
CA ASP A 473 -5.86 -21.09 -13.35
C ASP A 473 -4.73 -22.13 -13.36
N TYR A 474 -4.39 -22.67 -12.18
CA TYR A 474 -3.34 -23.69 -12.06
C TYR A 474 -3.77 -25.05 -12.61
N ARG A 475 -5.07 -25.36 -12.58
CA ARG A 475 -5.63 -26.58 -13.18
C ARG A 475 -5.40 -26.62 -14.69
N VAL A 476 -5.60 -25.49 -15.39
CA VAL A 476 -5.34 -25.37 -16.83
C VAL A 476 -3.85 -25.45 -17.14
N ASP A 477 -3.00 -24.83 -16.30
CA ASP A 477 -1.55 -24.80 -16.49
C ASP A 477 -0.88 -26.19 -16.29
N LYS A 478 -1.55 -27.14 -15.62
CA LYS A 478 -1.08 -28.53 -15.34
C LYS A 478 0.24 -28.62 -14.57
N TRP A 479 0.54 -27.63 -13.73
CA TRP A 479 1.72 -27.64 -12.86
C TRP A 479 1.39 -28.35 -11.54
N PHE A 480 1.39 -29.69 -11.55
CA PHE A 480 0.84 -30.52 -10.47
C PHE A 480 1.44 -30.28 -9.09
N THR A 481 2.73 -29.89 -8.99
CA THR A 481 3.34 -29.57 -7.69
C THR A 481 2.71 -28.33 -7.04
N ILE A 482 2.63 -27.23 -7.78
CA ILE A 482 2.02 -25.98 -7.28
C ILE A 482 0.53 -26.18 -7.09
N PHE A 483 -0.11 -26.87 -8.03
CA PHE A 483 -1.52 -27.21 -7.95
C PHE A 483 -1.84 -28.01 -6.68
N THR A 484 -1.04 -29.02 -6.35
CA THR A 484 -1.18 -29.82 -5.13
C THR A 484 -1.12 -28.93 -3.88
N GLU A 485 -0.10 -28.08 -3.76
CA GLU A 485 0.02 -27.19 -2.60
C GLU A 485 -1.18 -26.24 -2.46
N VAL A 486 -1.62 -25.64 -3.57
CA VAL A 486 -2.78 -24.73 -3.58
C VAL A 486 -4.07 -25.49 -3.27
N LEU A 487 -4.28 -26.68 -3.84
CA LEU A 487 -5.45 -27.52 -3.58
C LEU A 487 -5.55 -27.90 -2.10
N LEU A 488 -4.46 -28.37 -1.49
CA LEU A 488 -4.44 -28.75 -0.08
C LEU A 488 -4.67 -27.53 0.84
N LYS A 489 -4.13 -26.35 0.49
CA LYS A 489 -4.43 -25.09 1.19
C LYS A 489 -5.87 -24.63 1.00
N THR A 490 -6.46 -24.85 -0.17
CA THR A 490 -7.88 -24.57 -0.47
C THR A 490 -8.76 -25.48 0.39
N LEU A 491 -8.46 -26.79 0.41
CA LEU A 491 -9.15 -27.78 1.22
C LEU A 491 -9.08 -27.43 2.73
N ARG A 492 -7.90 -27.05 3.22
CA ARG A 492 -7.72 -26.59 4.60
C ARG A 492 -8.53 -25.32 4.89
N SER A 493 -8.58 -24.38 3.96
CA SER A 493 -9.35 -23.14 4.12
C SER A 493 -10.87 -23.42 4.10
N ALA A 494 -11.33 -24.33 3.24
CA ALA A 494 -12.71 -24.82 3.22
C ALA A 494 -13.08 -25.54 4.52
N TYR A 495 -12.16 -26.35 5.06
CA TYR A 495 -12.31 -26.97 6.38
C TYR A 495 -12.50 -25.93 7.48
N LEU A 496 -11.62 -24.93 7.57
CA LEU A 496 -11.65 -23.93 8.64
C LEU A 496 -12.79 -22.90 8.49
N SER A 497 -13.31 -22.69 7.28
CA SER A 497 -14.46 -21.81 7.03
C SER A 497 -15.81 -22.54 7.01
N ALA A 498 -15.81 -23.86 7.21
CA ALA A 498 -16.99 -24.73 7.13
C ALA A 498 -17.78 -24.60 5.80
N SER A 499 -17.07 -24.41 4.67
CA SER A 499 -17.68 -24.40 3.33
C SER A 499 -17.84 -25.83 2.81
N VAL A 500 -19.07 -26.36 2.89
CA VAL A 500 -19.40 -27.72 2.43
C VAL A 500 -19.11 -27.93 0.93
N PRO A 501 -19.54 -27.04 0.00
CA PRO A 501 -19.34 -27.25 -1.43
C PRO A 501 -17.87 -27.29 -1.83
N ASP A 502 -17.08 -26.32 -1.34
CA ASP A 502 -15.64 -26.25 -1.65
C ASP A 502 -14.88 -27.42 -1.02
N PHE A 503 -15.25 -27.82 0.20
CA PHE A 503 -14.63 -28.97 0.86
C PHE A 503 -14.85 -30.25 0.06
N VAL A 504 -16.09 -30.55 -0.34
CA VAL A 504 -16.40 -31.75 -1.14
C VAL A 504 -15.70 -31.72 -2.50
N ALA A 505 -15.74 -30.58 -3.20
CA ALA A 505 -15.07 -30.44 -4.50
C ALA A 505 -13.55 -30.65 -4.40
N CYS A 506 -12.90 -29.97 -3.44
CA CYS A 506 -11.45 -30.11 -3.24
C CYS A 506 -11.07 -31.50 -2.71
N SER A 507 -11.88 -32.12 -1.85
CA SER A 507 -11.65 -33.48 -1.37
C SER A 507 -11.65 -34.48 -2.51
N ILE A 508 -12.64 -34.43 -3.41
CA ILE A 508 -12.72 -35.33 -4.56
C ILE A 508 -11.53 -35.12 -5.50
N GLU A 509 -11.16 -33.86 -5.77
CA GLU A 509 -10.00 -33.54 -6.62
C GLU A 509 -8.67 -34.01 -5.99
N ALA A 510 -8.54 -33.92 -4.66
CA ALA A 510 -7.34 -34.37 -3.93
C ALA A 510 -7.12 -35.89 -3.96
N LEU A 511 -8.13 -36.68 -4.34
CA LEU A 511 -8.00 -38.12 -4.51
C LEU A 511 -7.25 -38.51 -5.79
N SER A 512 -7.04 -37.59 -6.72
CA SER A 512 -6.33 -37.86 -7.96
C SER A 512 -4.89 -38.34 -7.70
N PRO A 513 -4.41 -39.38 -8.42
CA PRO A 513 -3.03 -39.87 -8.30
C PRO A 513 -1.99 -38.84 -8.72
N ARG A 514 -2.39 -37.79 -9.47
CA ARG A 514 -1.49 -36.69 -9.84
C ARG A 514 -1.20 -35.71 -8.70
N ILE A 515 -1.93 -35.83 -7.59
CA ILE A 515 -1.73 -35.03 -6.39
C ILE A 515 -0.68 -35.71 -5.51
N ALA A 516 0.43 -35.01 -5.30
CA ALA A 516 1.54 -35.50 -4.50
C ALA A 516 1.18 -35.48 -3.01
N MET A 517 0.71 -36.60 -2.49
CA MET A 517 0.27 -36.77 -1.10
C MET A 517 0.46 -38.22 -0.65
N GLU A 518 0.69 -38.42 0.65
CA GLU A 518 0.81 -39.76 1.23
C GLU A 518 -0.52 -40.52 1.17
N LYS A 519 -0.44 -41.86 1.12
CA LYS A 519 -1.63 -42.72 1.08
C LYS A 519 -2.48 -42.59 2.36
N SER A 520 -1.85 -42.41 3.51
CA SER A 520 -2.48 -42.14 4.81
C SER A 520 -3.38 -40.89 4.77
N ASP A 521 -2.84 -39.78 4.27
CA ASP A 521 -3.58 -38.52 4.12
C ASP A 521 -4.73 -38.65 3.12
N ARG A 522 -4.53 -39.40 2.04
CA ARG A 522 -5.58 -39.67 1.05
C ARG A 522 -6.75 -40.45 1.65
N ILE A 523 -6.46 -41.44 2.51
CA ILE A 523 -7.48 -42.18 3.26
C ILE A 523 -8.22 -41.25 4.22
N LEU A 524 -7.51 -40.40 4.96
CA LEU A 524 -8.13 -39.45 5.88
C LEU A 524 -9.07 -38.46 5.16
N ILE A 525 -8.68 -37.96 3.99
CA ILE A 525 -9.55 -37.10 3.17
C ILE A 525 -10.81 -37.86 2.74
N LEU A 526 -10.68 -39.12 2.31
CA LEU A 526 -11.82 -39.96 1.94
C LEU A 526 -12.76 -40.20 3.13
N GLU A 527 -12.23 -40.54 4.31
CA GLU A 527 -13.02 -40.72 5.53
C GLU A 527 -13.78 -39.45 5.93
N ASN A 528 -13.12 -38.29 5.85
CA ASN A 528 -13.73 -37.01 6.17
C ASN A 528 -14.78 -36.59 5.14
N LEU A 529 -14.56 -36.89 3.85
CA LEU A 529 -15.57 -36.73 2.81
C LEU A 529 -16.82 -37.57 3.11
N TRP A 530 -16.64 -38.81 3.55
CA TRP A 530 -17.76 -39.66 3.98
C TRP A 530 -18.47 -39.13 5.21
N LYS A 531 -17.76 -38.62 6.22
CA LYS A 531 -18.39 -37.97 7.38
C LYS A 531 -19.30 -36.82 6.95
N VAL A 532 -18.82 -35.95 6.06
CA VAL A 532 -19.61 -34.83 5.52
C VAL A 532 -20.87 -35.32 4.79
N PHE A 533 -20.76 -36.36 3.96
CA PHE A 533 -21.93 -36.98 3.33
C PHE A 533 -22.92 -37.62 4.33
N HIS A 534 -22.50 -37.95 5.54
CA HIS A 534 -23.38 -38.45 6.60
C HIS A 534 -23.80 -37.37 7.61
N ASN A 535 -23.62 -36.08 7.27
CA ASN A 535 -23.89 -34.93 8.16
C ASN A 535 -23.09 -34.96 9.47
N VAL A 536 -21.89 -35.54 9.43
CA VAL A 536 -20.94 -35.58 10.53
C VAL A 536 -19.80 -34.61 10.23
N SER A 537 -19.38 -33.83 11.22
CA SER A 537 -18.26 -32.89 11.07
C SER A 537 -16.97 -33.65 10.69
N PRO A 538 -16.20 -33.15 9.70
CA PRO A 538 -14.87 -33.69 9.40
C PRO A 538 -13.92 -33.47 10.59
N VAL A 539 -12.89 -34.33 10.68
CA VAL A 539 -11.93 -34.35 11.80
C VAL A 539 -10.52 -34.14 11.28
N SER A 540 -9.80 -33.14 11.78
CA SER A 540 -8.35 -33.00 11.60
C SER A 540 -7.58 -33.91 12.56
N SER A 541 -6.35 -34.31 12.21
CA SER A 541 -5.46 -35.17 13.01
C SER A 541 -5.14 -34.66 14.44
N SER A 542 -5.58 -33.45 14.78
CA SER A 542 -5.61 -32.89 16.13
C SER A 542 -7.02 -32.38 16.48
N GLN A 543 -7.37 -32.50 17.77
CA GLN A 543 -8.68 -32.22 18.37
C GLN A 543 -9.41 -31.02 17.74
N ILE A 544 -10.70 -31.20 17.43
CA ILE A 544 -11.55 -30.15 16.86
C ILE A 544 -11.82 -29.09 17.94
N ALA A 545 -11.49 -27.83 17.65
CA ALA A 545 -11.96 -26.71 18.45
C ALA A 545 -13.51 -26.72 18.49
N PRO A 546 -14.16 -26.65 19.66
CA PRO A 546 -15.62 -26.76 19.79
C PRO A 546 -16.41 -25.82 18.86
N GLU A 547 -15.88 -24.62 18.65
CA GLU A 547 -16.44 -23.58 17.77
C GLU A 547 -16.50 -24.04 16.30
N LEU A 548 -15.48 -24.74 15.81
CA LEU A 548 -15.43 -25.23 14.44
C LEU A 548 -16.47 -26.33 14.21
N SER A 549 -16.67 -27.21 15.19
CA SER A 549 -17.71 -28.25 15.14
C SER A 549 -19.11 -27.64 15.04
N ALA A 550 -19.40 -26.60 15.83
CA ALA A 550 -20.67 -25.88 15.78
C ALA A 550 -20.90 -25.18 14.43
N SER A 551 -19.85 -24.57 13.85
CA SER A 551 -19.90 -23.98 12.51
C SER A 551 -20.22 -25.03 11.45
N TRP A 552 -19.56 -26.18 11.49
CA TRP A 552 -19.81 -27.30 10.58
C TRP A 552 -21.24 -27.86 10.71
N GLN A 553 -21.75 -28.05 11.93
CA GLN A 553 -23.12 -28.51 12.14
C GLN A 553 -24.14 -27.54 11.54
N THR A 554 -23.91 -26.24 11.68
CA THR A 554 -24.77 -25.21 11.10
C THR A 554 -24.74 -25.26 9.56
N SER A 555 -23.55 -25.32 8.97
CA SER A 555 -23.40 -25.41 7.51
C SER A 555 -23.98 -26.70 6.93
N LEU A 556 -23.80 -27.84 7.60
CA LEU A 556 -24.35 -29.14 7.18
C LEU A 556 -25.88 -29.14 7.27
N ALA A 557 -26.47 -28.57 8.33
CA ALA A 557 -27.92 -28.47 8.47
C ALA A 557 -28.55 -27.57 7.40
N ALA A 558 -27.85 -26.52 6.96
CA ALA A 558 -28.31 -25.63 5.91
C ALA A 558 -28.19 -26.23 4.50
N PHE A 559 -27.40 -27.29 4.31
CA PHE A 559 -27.05 -27.80 3.00
C PHE A 559 -27.92 -29.01 2.60
N ALA A 560 -28.87 -28.78 1.68
CA ALA A 560 -29.80 -29.82 1.19
C ALA A 560 -29.76 -30.01 -0.34
N SER A 561 -28.94 -29.24 -1.06
CA SER A 561 -28.85 -29.28 -2.52
C SER A 561 -27.70 -30.17 -3.00
N PRO A 562 -27.82 -30.83 -4.18
CA PRO A 562 -26.69 -31.54 -4.77
C PRO A 562 -25.51 -30.63 -5.11
N ILE A 563 -24.30 -31.07 -4.79
CA ILE A 563 -23.05 -30.41 -5.22
C ILE A 563 -22.74 -30.86 -6.63
N LYS A 564 -22.90 -29.96 -7.61
CA LYS A 564 -22.62 -30.27 -9.01
C LYS A 564 -21.12 -30.15 -9.27
N LEU A 565 -20.49 -31.24 -9.70
CA LEU A 565 -19.07 -31.26 -10.04
C LEU A 565 -18.91 -31.49 -11.55
N ASP A 566 -18.02 -30.70 -12.16
CA ASP A 566 -17.69 -30.86 -13.57
C ASP A 566 -16.56 -31.90 -13.69
N LEU A 567 -16.93 -33.13 -14.02
CA LEU A 567 -16.00 -34.26 -14.17
C LEU A 567 -14.98 -34.01 -15.30
N ASP A 568 -15.32 -33.21 -16.32
CA ASP A 568 -14.37 -32.84 -17.39
C ASP A 568 -13.21 -31.98 -16.85
N ARG A 569 -13.40 -31.33 -15.71
CA ARG A 569 -12.32 -30.62 -14.99
C ARG A 569 -11.51 -31.54 -14.08
N LEU A 570 -12.00 -32.75 -13.83
CA LEU A 570 -11.44 -33.75 -12.91
C LEU A 570 -10.95 -35.02 -13.64
N ASN A 571 -10.62 -34.91 -14.94
CA ASN A 571 -10.23 -35.97 -15.90
C ASN A 571 -9.16 -36.98 -15.45
N ASP A 572 -8.60 -36.82 -14.25
CA ASP A 572 -7.55 -37.65 -13.70
C ASP A 572 -8.05 -38.61 -12.60
N LEU A 573 -9.36 -38.67 -12.36
CA LEU A 573 -9.96 -39.58 -11.36
C LEU A 573 -10.45 -40.89 -11.97
N LEU A 574 -11.13 -40.83 -13.12
CA LEU A 574 -11.89 -41.92 -13.71
C LEU A 574 -11.66 -41.97 -15.23
N GLU A 575 -11.48 -43.17 -15.78
CA GLU A 575 -11.59 -43.39 -17.23
C GLU A 575 -13.02 -43.87 -17.53
N CYS A 576 -13.76 -43.10 -18.32
CA CYS A 576 -15.15 -43.40 -18.67
C CYS A 576 -15.32 -43.50 -20.18
N LYS A 577 -16.01 -44.53 -20.66
CA LYS A 577 -16.44 -44.67 -22.06
C LYS A 577 -17.90 -45.09 -22.11
N VAL A 578 -18.75 -44.28 -22.73
CA VAL A 578 -20.18 -44.56 -22.92
C VAL A 578 -20.45 -44.92 -24.37
N THR A 579 -21.23 -45.98 -24.60
CA THR A 579 -21.61 -46.44 -25.94
C THR A 579 -23.07 -46.88 -25.99
N PHE A 580 -23.72 -46.65 -27.13
CA PHE A 580 -24.99 -47.30 -27.46
C PHE A 580 -24.74 -48.75 -27.86
N GLU A 581 -25.60 -49.67 -27.44
CA GLU A 581 -25.52 -51.07 -27.85
C GLU A 581 -25.89 -51.26 -29.32
N GLN A 582 -26.86 -50.46 -29.80
CA GLN A 582 -27.34 -50.50 -31.18
C GLN A 582 -27.36 -49.10 -31.79
N ARG A 583 -27.13 -49.03 -33.11
CA ARG A 583 -27.13 -47.76 -33.86
C ARG A 583 -28.53 -47.26 -34.20
N GLN A 584 -29.51 -48.17 -34.29
CA GLN A 584 -30.92 -47.90 -34.59
C GLN A 584 -31.77 -48.81 -33.73
N ILE A 585 -32.90 -48.32 -33.23
CA ILE A 585 -33.78 -49.02 -32.30
C ILE A 585 -35.19 -48.95 -32.86
N LYS A 586 -35.90 -50.09 -32.90
CA LYS A 586 -37.29 -50.13 -33.36
C LYS A 586 -38.24 -49.63 -32.27
N ASN A 587 -39.47 -49.27 -32.65
CA ASN A 587 -40.45 -48.68 -31.73
C ASN A 587 -40.80 -49.58 -30.52
N ASP A 588 -40.69 -50.90 -30.65
CA ASP A 588 -41.05 -51.86 -29.60
C ASP A 588 -39.85 -52.27 -28.71
N GLU A 589 -38.65 -51.76 -28.98
CA GLU A 589 -37.42 -52.15 -28.30
C GLU A 589 -37.00 -51.12 -27.24
N LYS A 590 -36.35 -51.58 -26.17
CA LYS A 590 -35.81 -50.69 -25.12
C LYS A 590 -34.46 -50.12 -25.54
N LEU A 591 -34.16 -48.92 -25.05
CA LEU A 591 -32.86 -48.28 -25.27
C LEU A 591 -31.83 -48.83 -24.30
N HIS A 592 -30.77 -49.46 -24.83
CA HIS A 592 -29.67 -50.00 -24.04
C HIS A 592 -28.38 -49.19 -24.25
N LEU A 593 -27.83 -48.67 -23.16
CA LEU A 593 -26.52 -48.01 -23.13
C LEU A 593 -25.59 -48.72 -22.17
N GLN A 594 -24.30 -48.66 -22.47
CA GLN A 594 -23.24 -49.24 -21.66
C GLN A 594 -22.21 -48.16 -21.31
N LEU A 595 -21.87 -48.03 -20.03
CA LEU A 595 -20.74 -47.25 -19.53
C LEU A 595 -19.66 -48.23 -19.06
N TYR A 596 -18.45 -48.06 -19.57
CA TYR A 596 -17.25 -48.67 -19.03
C TYR A 596 -16.55 -47.63 -18.15
N ILE A 597 -16.33 -47.96 -16.88
CA ILE A 597 -15.70 -47.07 -15.91
C ILE A 597 -14.54 -47.77 -15.22
N ARG A 598 -13.38 -47.10 -15.15
CA ARG A 598 -12.20 -47.55 -14.41
C ARG A 598 -11.75 -46.48 -13.42
N SER A 599 -11.46 -46.87 -12.18
CA SER A 599 -10.84 -45.97 -11.20
C SER A 599 -9.33 -45.88 -11.42
N ILE A 600 -8.82 -44.65 -11.59
CA ILE A 600 -7.38 -44.38 -11.60
C ILE A 600 -6.86 -44.11 -10.17
N VAL A 601 -7.77 -43.91 -9.22
CA VAL A 601 -7.47 -43.56 -7.83
C VAL A 601 -6.98 -44.77 -7.03
N GLU A 602 -6.04 -44.57 -6.10
CA GLU A 602 -5.45 -45.62 -5.27
C GLU A 602 -6.31 -46.09 -4.08
N VAL A 603 -7.47 -45.44 -3.88
CA VAL A 603 -8.45 -45.73 -2.83
C VAL A 603 -9.81 -46.08 -3.44
N PRO A 604 -10.59 -46.99 -2.84
CA PRO A 604 -11.90 -47.37 -3.35
C PRO A 604 -12.90 -46.21 -3.25
N LEU A 605 -13.65 -45.97 -4.33
CA LEU A 605 -14.66 -44.92 -4.39
C LEU A 605 -16.06 -45.53 -4.33
N LYS A 606 -16.83 -45.23 -3.28
CA LYS A 606 -18.24 -45.63 -3.21
C LYS A 606 -19.10 -44.61 -3.98
N LEU A 607 -19.76 -45.07 -5.03
CA LEU A 607 -20.71 -44.33 -5.87
C LEU A 607 -22.10 -44.91 -5.63
N LYS A 608 -23.13 -44.07 -5.69
CA LYS A 608 -24.52 -44.46 -5.42
C LYS A 608 -25.30 -44.71 -6.70
N ASN A 609 -25.41 -43.68 -7.53
CA ASN A 609 -26.22 -43.71 -8.75
C ASN A 609 -25.43 -43.20 -9.95
N PHE A 610 -25.80 -43.72 -11.13
CA PHE A 610 -25.31 -43.27 -12.41
C PHE A 610 -26.50 -42.82 -13.24
N SER A 611 -26.37 -41.72 -13.97
CA SER A 611 -27.41 -41.27 -14.89
C SER A 611 -26.80 -40.75 -16.17
N ILE A 612 -27.38 -41.11 -17.31
CA ILE A 612 -27.01 -40.55 -18.61
C ILE A 612 -28.13 -39.61 -19.03
N LEU A 613 -27.77 -38.37 -19.37
CA LEU A 613 -28.68 -37.42 -19.99
C LEU A 613 -28.50 -37.49 -21.50
N LEU A 614 -29.60 -37.83 -22.16
CA LEU A 614 -29.73 -37.91 -23.60
C LEU A 614 -30.47 -36.67 -24.07
N SER A 615 -30.04 -36.08 -25.18
CA SER A 615 -30.74 -34.96 -25.81
C SER A 615 -31.15 -35.33 -27.23
N ASP A 616 -32.36 -34.94 -27.60
CA ASP A 616 -32.64 -34.66 -29.00
C ASP A 616 -32.10 -33.27 -29.37
N LEU A 617 -31.74 -33.05 -30.63
CA LEU A 617 -31.26 -31.75 -31.11
C LEU A 617 -32.35 -30.64 -31.07
N LYS A 618 -33.56 -30.94 -30.54
CA LYS A 618 -34.75 -30.07 -30.49
C LYS A 618 -35.16 -29.70 -29.05
N SER A 619 -34.23 -29.84 -28.08
CA SER A 619 -34.29 -29.34 -26.70
C SER A 619 -34.93 -30.24 -25.63
N ASN A 620 -35.36 -31.46 -25.94
CA ASN A 620 -35.81 -32.39 -24.91
C ASN A 620 -34.64 -33.21 -24.37
N SER A 621 -34.36 -33.05 -23.06
CA SER A 621 -33.37 -33.84 -22.34
C SER A 621 -34.04 -34.92 -21.48
N VAL A 622 -33.63 -36.17 -21.67
CA VAL A 622 -34.15 -37.33 -20.93
C VAL A 622 -33.04 -37.89 -20.03
N ARG A 623 -33.35 -38.11 -18.76
CA ARG A 623 -32.44 -38.74 -17.80
C ARG A 623 -32.71 -40.23 -17.70
N VAL A 624 -31.73 -41.05 -18.06
CA VAL A 624 -31.80 -42.51 -17.97
C VAL A 624 -30.93 -42.99 -16.79
N PRO A 625 -31.52 -43.58 -15.73
CA PRO A 625 -30.75 -44.13 -14.61
C PRO A 625 -30.12 -45.47 -14.99
N ALA A 626 -28.99 -45.80 -14.37
CA ALA A 626 -28.39 -47.12 -14.51
C ALA A 626 -29.21 -48.18 -13.77
N THR A 627 -29.27 -49.38 -14.33
CA THR A 627 -30.06 -50.50 -13.79
C THR A 627 -29.18 -51.58 -13.18
N GLN A 628 -28.07 -51.92 -13.85
CA GLN A 628 -27.25 -53.07 -13.50
C GLN A 628 -25.76 -52.81 -13.75
N TYR A 629 -24.88 -53.50 -13.02
CA TYR A 629 -23.44 -53.45 -13.22
C TYR A 629 -22.80 -54.84 -13.16
N GLY A 630 -21.61 -54.99 -13.75
CA GLY A 630 -20.79 -56.19 -13.68
C GLY A 630 -19.30 -55.88 -13.90
N ASP A 631 -18.44 -56.83 -13.55
CA ASP A 631 -17.00 -56.73 -13.84
C ASP A 631 -16.77 -56.85 -15.35
N PHE A 632 -15.86 -56.03 -15.90
CA PHE A 632 -15.49 -56.13 -17.31
C PHE A 632 -14.59 -57.32 -17.58
N GLU A 633 -13.71 -57.68 -16.63
CA GLU A 633 -12.70 -58.72 -16.81
C GLU A 633 -13.26 -60.13 -16.61
N ASP A 634 -14.41 -60.25 -15.93
CA ASP A 634 -15.12 -61.50 -15.68
C ASP A 634 -16.54 -61.48 -16.33
N PRO A 635 -16.64 -61.68 -17.66
CA PRO A 635 -17.91 -61.62 -18.38
C PRO A 635 -18.91 -62.75 -18.02
N GLN A 636 -18.47 -63.77 -17.28
CA GLN A 636 -19.32 -64.85 -16.76
C GLN A 636 -20.07 -64.45 -15.48
N ASN A 637 -19.72 -63.32 -14.87
CA ASN A 637 -20.35 -62.86 -13.64
C ASN A 637 -21.72 -62.23 -13.94
N ALA A 638 -22.76 -62.65 -13.21
CA ALA A 638 -24.12 -62.13 -13.39
C ALA A 638 -24.18 -60.63 -13.07
N LEU A 639 -24.90 -59.87 -13.91
CA LEU A 639 -25.15 -58.45 -13.71
C LEU A 639 -25.93 -58.24 -12.41
N LYS A 640 -25.40 -57.42 -11.50
CA LYS A 640 -25.98 -57.10 -10.19
C LYS A 640 -26.77 -55.78 -10.28
N PRO A 641 -27.87 -55.62 -9.51
CA PRO A 641 -28.57 -54.33 -9.42
C PRO A 641 -27.66 -53.26 -8.77
N ILE A 642 -27.83 -52.01 -9.17
CA ILE A 642 -27.07 -50.87 -8.63
C ILE A 642 -27.78 -50.33 -7.38
N GLU A 643 -27.29 -50.71 -6.20
CA GLU A 643 -27.77 -50.19 -4.90
C GLU A 643 -26.63 -49.51 -4.12
N GLU A 644 -25.53 -50.22 -3.91
CA GLU A 644 -24.26 -49.66 -3.43
C GLU A 644 -23.12 -50.16 -4.30
N PHE A 645 -22.45 -49.25 -5.00
CA PHE A 645 -21.38 -49.60 -5.93
C PHE A 645 -20.04 -49.08 -5.40
N ILE A 646 -19.08 -49.98 -5.20
CA ILE A 646 -17.71 -49.62 -4.84
C ILE A 646 -16.83 -49.82 -6.07
N LEU A 647 -16.27 -48.72 -6.55
CA LEU A 647 -15.30 -48.73 -7.63
C LEU A 647 -13.91 -49.00 -7.04
N GLU A 648 -13.43 -50.22 -7.22
CA GLU A 648 -12.10 -50.63 -6.75
C GLU A 648 -10.97 -50.00 -7.59
N PRO A 649 -9.80 -49.72 -7.00
CA PRO A 649 -8.64 -49.19 -7.71
C PRO A 649 -8.26 -50.06 -8.92
N GLN A 650 -8.03 -49.42 -10.08
CA GLN A 650 -7.59 -50.04 -11.34
C GLN A 650 -8.56 -51.05 -12.00
N LYS A 651 -9.65 -51.45 -11.34
CA LYS A 651 -10.66 -52.34 -11.92
C LYS A 651 -11.60 -51.61 -12.86
N CYS A 652 -12.03 -52.30 -13.92
CA CYS A 652 -12.97 -51.79 -14.91
C CYS A 652 -14.34 -52.45 -14.73
N TYR A 653 -15.41 -51.66 -14.66
CA TYR A 653 -16.76 -52.15 -14.53
C TYR A 653 -17.60 -51.73 -15.73
N ARG A 654 -18.53 -52.61 -16.13
CA ARG A 654 -19.56 -52.36 -17.13
C ARG A 654 -20.88 -52.04 -16.43
N ILE A 655 -21.41 -50.85 -16.67
CA ILE A 655 -22.68 -50.34 -16.13
C ILE A 655 -23.69 -50.24 -17.28
N VAL A 656 -24.87 -50.82 -17.07
CA VAL A 656 -25.95 -50.91 -18.06
C VAL A 656 -27.07 -49.93 -17.70
N PHE A 657 -27.56 -49.21 -18.70
CA PHE A 657 -28.69 -48.31 -18.60
C PHE A 657 -29.79 -48.78 -19.55
N VAL A 658 -31.02 -48.82 -19.05
CA VAL A 658 -32.20 -49.22 -19.83
C VAL A 658 -33.19 -48.07 -19.81
N GLY A 659 -33.37 -47.42 -20.96
CA GLY A 659 -34.33 -46.34 -21.17
C GLY A 659 -35.57 -46.82 -21.92
N GLU A 660 -36.69 -46.14 -21.70
CA GLU A 660 -37.94 -46.43 -22.40
C GLU A 660 -38.07 -45.57 -23.65
N ARG A 661 -38.48 -46.19 -24.76
CA ARG A 661 -38.50 -45.56 -26.09
C ARG A 661 -39.42 -44.33 -26.17
N TYR A 662 -40.55 -44.31 -25.46
CA TYR A 662 -41.53 -43.20 -25.52
C TYR A 662 -40.99 -41.86 -25.02
N GLN A 663 -39.79 -41.85 -24.41
CA GLN A 663 -39.14 -40.64 -23.95
C GLN A 663 -38.58 -39.78 -25.11
N PHE A 664 -38.58 -40.30 -26.34
CA PHE A 664 -38.04 -39.64 -27.55
C PHE A 664 -39.06 -39.58 -28.70
N MET A 665 -38.94 -38.63 -29.62
CA MET A 665 -39.79 -38.59 -30.84
C MET A 665 -39.30 -39.57 -31.92
N GLU A 666 -40.17 -39.95 -32.85
CA GLU A 666 -39.80 -40.80 -34.00
C GLU A 666 -38.84 -40.10 -34.97
N ASN A 667 -37.91 -40.87 -35.54
CA ASN A 667 -36.91 -40.41 -36.52
C ASN A 667 -36.03 -39.25 -36.05
N VAL A 668 -35.60 -39.29 -34.79
CA VAL A 668 -34.71 -38.27 -34.21
C VAL A 668 -33.38 -38.89 -33.79
N ASP A 669 -32.30 -38.19 -34.12
CA ASP A 669 -30.96 -38.53 -33.63
C ASP A 669 -30.84 -38.18 -32.15
N VAL A 670 -30.50 -39.17 -31.35
CA VAL A 670 -30.27 -39.03 -29.91
C VAL A 670 -28.78 -39.07 -29.64
N HIS A 671 -28.29 -38.11 -28.86
CA HIS A 671 -26.89 -38.05 -28.47
C HIS A 671 -26.74 -38.04 -26.94
N ILE A 672 -25.66 -38.66 -26.47
CA ILE A 672 -25.25 -38.56 -25.07
C ILE A 672 -24.66 -37.18 -24.86
N PHE A 673 -25.34 -36.35 -24.06
CA PHE A 673 -24.88 -35.00 -23.77
C PHE A 673 -24.12 -34.92 -22.44
N ARG A 674 -24.53 -35.70 -21.43
CA ARG A 674 -23.90 -35.64 -20.10
C ARG A 674 -24.00 -36.97 -19.36
N LEU A 675 -22.92 -37.34 -18.67
CA LEU A 675 -22.89 -38.41 -17.67
C LEU A 675 -22.89 -37.78 -16.28
N GLU A 676 -23.76 -38.26 -15.38
CA GLU A 676 -23.86 -37.83 -13.98
C GLU A 676 -23.50 -39.01 -13.06
N LEU A 677 -22.59 -38.75 -12.11
CA LEU A 677 -22.10 -39.73 -11.13
C LEU A 677 -22.44 -39.24 -9.73
N GLN A 678 -23.30 -39.96 -9.02
CA GLN A 678 -23.72 -39.56 -7.68
C GLN A 678 -22.83 -40.17 -6.59
N MET A 679 -22.28 -39.33 -5.72
CA MET A 679 -21.53 -39.70 -4.51
C MET A 679 -22.20 -39.14 -3.26
N GLY A 680 -22.33 -39.93 -2.19
CA GLY A 680 -22.83 -39.46 -0.89
C GLY A 680 -24.17 -40.06 -0.46
N SER A 681 -24.87 -39.39 0.47
CA SER A 681 -26.13 -39.85 1.06
C SER A 681 -27.37 -39.27 0.36
N ASP A 682 -28.57 -39.68 0.77
CA ASP A 682 -29.82 -39.10 0.22
C ASP A 682 -30.01 -37.62 0.55
N ARG A 683 -29.36 -37.12 1.61
CA ARG A 683 -29.48 -35.73 2.06
C ARG A 683 -28.37 -34.85 1.54
N THR A 684 -27.13 -35.34 1.54
CA THR A 684 -25.96 -34.62 1.09
C THR A 684 -25.18 -35.46 0.09
N TYR A 685 -25.20 -35.05 -1.17
CA TYR A 685 -24.56 -35.75 -2.27
C TYR A 685 -23.94 -34.80 -3.29
N ALA A 686 -22.90 -35.28 -3.97
CA ALA A 686 -22.30 -34.68 -5.15
C ALA A 686 -22.77 -35.42 -6.42
N VAL A 687 -22.94 -34.71 -7.54
CA VAL A 687 -23.42 -35.23 -8.84
C VAL A 687 -22.58 -34.71 -10.00
#